data_AF-A0A523U2Q4-F1
#
_entry.id   AF-A0A523U2Q4-F1
#
_cell.length_a   1.000
_cell.length_b   1.000
_cell.length_c   1.000
_cell.angle_alpha   90.00
_cell.angle_beta   90.00
_cell.angle_gamma   90.00
#
_symmetry.space_group_name_H-M   'P 1'
#
loop_
_entity.id
_entity.type
_entity.pdbx_description
1 polymer ?
#
loop_
_entity_poly.entity_id
_entity_poly.type
_entity_poly.pdbx_seq_one_letter_code
_entity_poly.pdbx_strand_id
1 'polypeptide(L)'
;MMRRSGYIFLGALLVGISSFHQSMQGVSFTTLTEAQEYAAQFPEYVKTSNKDWLRPDFSSFHRENRPGALRRFASWFGVSYPVWDARKFKTLLKSLVVSRERDRLQGEFAEQYKPHKEDKFIIWGDLFGAFHSLVRELTFLHEQGIINDQFKIVKPNYIFIFNGNVIDGSPYVLETLTLVLRILEINHSRVFYMRGYHEENERWHNFELEQELEVRARHVSREAIPLNDLLVRFFDTLPLALYVTHDTPEEVQAVLIANNEETIKKFGGTNASHVLSGDEKKRGFFKVSNKKKKPKKKKVKIKAYITSEDRSVSYHKTEGLTVLSAMGGVATWMVFSSPTERSQKLYQFQYDAFAQMVALNGMDSWTISLFNQKVAAFDGFHESTTYNLVSGWQMKTKDRLKEKQLYIGATMDLSKGASPIGKRVKEGLELAFDKEHTLNTVPGIIPELATKDDEYTPIKTRSVVEKMVEKGINTFIGSQGSASLESYLDLIRDGKVLVLFPFTGAPIFRKPDLKYLIHYRGSYIREGEELVQYAIKDLKAKKIAIFYQDDAFGKGALEGARKALKAAGVAKFLELPHERNVVDYKKEAVKIRDFNPDTILFSTNTLSIRGLIRQMGVQYFAGKNLLGLSVYEDAFERFLKDKGLTFTLIRMVPDPQTSSLPIAREYRAWADKQSVSYDKVSFEQFINANILFEILRTIEGPVTNEKIIEKAERMKSYPFKGLVLDFNPETRELSGNLWLDRGEGEWILKGTQKEAIVPPVKSAAKDEAVPEGPFKVATLTDFTKGTKILGRAVQAGIELRFAQARDKGESVPEIVFVDDQYTPAITRPEVERLLKSGIHTLLMPTGSPTLESYLDLIRKGKVLVLFPLSGAPIFRKKELTYVIHLRASYVSESRALTKYALDTMKSEKFLLFYQNDAFGWGLLEAARELLKKRDVLWKEISYERGDVNFYEQIRKIDEYAPDTIMFFSTATAAKSLIRQIGADKLHGKKMLGCSDLGEAKFVRFIREKKLNVVYAIVVPNPTTSALAIVQQFRAEAKKKGAALNPLSLESYIATDLFFYVLGPIKDRPTNKQIIARLEAIKDLDYKGLQLNFNPEERTLLHSIWLDTGAPEWIQLKVN
;
A
#
# COMPACT_ATOMS: atom_id res chain seq x y z
N MET A 1 -26.20 28.40 -84.57
CA MET A 1 -26.05 27.53 -85.76
C MET A 1 -24.77 26.72 -85.59
N MET A 2 -24.91 25.40 -85.45
CA MET A 2 -23.93 24.34 -85.74
C MET A 2 -22.52 24.31 -85.10
N ARG A 3 -22.18 23.07 -84.71
CA ARG A 3 -20.85 22.46 -84.41
C ARG A 3 -20.25 22.74 -83.03
N ARG A 4 -20.43 21.76 -82.13
CA ARG A 4 -19.34 21.04 -81.42
C ARG A 4 -19.91 19.92 -80.54
N SER A 5 -20.21 18.76 -81.14
CA SER A 5 -20.49 17.51 -80.41
C SER A 5 -19.98 16.34 -81.24
N GLY A 6 -18.81 15.79 -80.89
CA GLY A 6 -18.27 14.66 -81.64
C GLY A 6 -16.85 14.22 -81.31
N TYR A 7 -16.39 14.33 -80.05
CA TYR A 7 -15.12 13.68 -79.59
C TYR A 7 -15.12 13.34 -78.09
N ILE A 8 -16.27 13.00 -77.48
CA ILE A 8 -16.33 12.61 -76.05
C ILE A 8 -16.77 11.14 -75.87
N PHE A 9 -17.15 10.43 -76.93
CA PHE A 9 -17.80 9.11 -76.79
C PHE A 9 -16.89 7.87 -76.84
N LEU A 10 -15.56 8.01 -77.03
CA LEU A 10 -14.65 6.85 -77.03
C LEU A 10 -13.68 6.77 -75.83
N GLY A 11 -13.55 7.83 -75.02
CA GLY A 11 -12.72 7.83 -73.81
C GLY A 11 -13.42 7.30 -72.55
N ALA A 12 -14.75 7.31 -72.54
CA ALA A 12 -15.54 6.90 -71.37
C ALA A 12 -15.77 5.38 -71.28
N LEU A 13 -15.54 4.62 -72.35
CA LEU A 13 -15.75 3.16 -72.34
C LEU A 13 -14.57 2.35 -71.80
N LEU A 14 -13.36 2.93 -71.78
CA LEU A 14 -12.16 2.28 -71.22
C LEU A 14 -11.93 2.57 -69.73
N VAL A 15 -12.51 3.65 -69.19
CA VAL A 15 -12.50 3.94 -67.75
C VAL A 15 -13.58 3.14 -67.00
N GLY A 16 -14.62 2.67 -67.70
CA GLY A 16 -15.68 1.84 -67.12
C GLY A 16 -15.28 0.39 -66.82
N ILE A 17 -14.17 -0.11 -67.40
CA ILE A 17 -13.73 -1.50 -67.20
C ILE A 17 -12.77 -1.63 -66.01
N SER A 18 -12.03 -0.57 -65.65
CA SER A 18 -11.20 -0.55 -64.42
C SER A 18 -12.01 -0.41 -63.14
N SER A 19 -13.16 0.28 -63.20
CA SER A 19 -14.06 0.48 -62.04
C SER A 19 -14.97 -0.72 -61.77
N PHE A 20 -15.11 -1.62 -62.74
CA PHE A 20 -15.93 -2.84 -62.62
C PHE A 20 -15.23 -3.95 -61.81
N HIS A 21 -13.91 -3.84 -61.57
CA HIS A 21 -13.12 -4.85 -60.84
C HIS A 21 -13.04 -4.62 -59.32
N GLN A 22 -13.59 -3.51 -58.81
CA GLN A 22 -13.51 -3.14 -57.39
C GLN A 22 -14.78 -3.51 -56.60
N SER A 23 -15.90 -3.81 -57.26
CA SER A 23 -17.21 -4.05 -56.64
C SER A 23 -17.41 -5.44 -56.00
N MET A 24 -16.36 -6.26 -55.87
CA MET A 24 -16.43 -7.58 -55.23
C MET A 24 -15.23 -7.90 -54.30
N GLN A 25 -14.35 -6.94 -54.00
CA GLN A 25 -13.17 -7.23 -53.17
C GLN A 25 -13.52 -7.08 -51.69
N GLY A 26 -13.50 -8.18 -50.95
CA GLY A 26 -13.72 -8.16 -49.50
C GLY A 26 -12.66 -7.33 -48.76
N VAL A 27 -13.02 -6.82 -47.58
CA VAL A 27 -12.24 -5.87 -46.79
C VAL A 27 -11.14 -6.57 -46.02
N SER A 28 -9.94 -5.98 -46.00
CA SER A 28 -8.79 -6.53 -45.26
C SER A 28 -7.94 -5.50 -44.53
N PHE A 29 -8.46 -4.27 -44.42
CA PHE A 29 -7.86 -3.14 -43.71
C PHE A 29 -6.39 -2.92 -44.11
N THR A 30 -6.18 -2.76 -45.41
CA THR A 30 -4.87 -2.40 -46.00
C THR A 30 -4.52 -0.94 -45.78
N THR A 31 -5.54 -0.08 -45.64
CA THR A 31 -5.38 1.33 -45.28
C THR A 31 -6.25 1.73 -44.09
N LEU A 32 -5.88 2.81 -43.42
CA LEU A 32 -6.66 3.44 -42.36
C LEU A 32 -7.99 3.95 -42.92
N THR A 33 -7.97 4.53 -44.11
CA THR A 33 -9.18 4.97 -44.82
C THR A 33 -10.18 3.81 -45.00
N GLU A 34 -9.72 2.63 -45.42
CA GLU A 34 -10.58 1.43 -45.55
C GLU A 34 -11.19 1.01 -44.20
N ALA A 35 -10.41 1.11 -43.10
CA ALA A 35 -10.90 0.79 -41.75
C ALA A 35 -11.91 1.82 -41.23
N GLN A 36 -11.71 3.11 -41.52
CA GLN A 36 -12.64 4.19 -41.18
C GLN A 36 -13.97 4.03 -41.94
N GLU A 37 -13.91 3.76 -43.24
CA GLU A 37 -15.10 3.53 -44.07
C GLU A 37 -15.89 2.31 -43.60
N TYR A 38 -15.22 1.24 -43.17
CA TYR A 38 -15.87 0.09 -42.58
C TYR A 38 -16.52 0.44 -41.23
N ALA A 39 -15.78 1.08 -40.32
CA ALA A 39 -16.30 1.48 -39.01
C ALA A 39 -17.52 2.40 -39.11
N ALA A 40 -17.57 3.29 -40.11
CA ALA A 40 -18.69 4.20 -40.35
C ALA A 40 -19.97 3.47 -40.84
N GLN A 41 -19.83 2.31 -41.47
CA GLN A 41 -20.96 1.56 -42.04
C GLN A 41 -21.61 0.58 -41.07
N PHE A 42 -20.89 0.16 -40.02
CA PHE A 42 -21.37 -0.81 -39.05
C PHE A 42 -21.58 -0.18 -37.67
N PRO A 43 -22.68 -0.52 -36.96
CA PRO A 43 -22.97 0.07 -35.65
C PRO A 43 -21.96 -0.39 -34.60
N GLU A 44 -21.34 0.53 -33.88
CA GLU A 44 -20.38 0.21 -32.81
C GLU A 44 -21.01 -0.60 -31.67
N TYR A 45 -22.27 -0.32 -31.31
CA TYR A 45 -23.01 -1.01 -30.26
C TYR A 45 -24.11 -1.88 -30.87
N VAL A 46 -24.01 -3.18 -30.62
CA VAL A 46 -24.88 -4.20 -31.22
C VAL A 46 -25.62 -4.92 -30.12
N LYS A 47 -26.94 -5.08 -30.29
CA LYS A 47 -27.75 -5.81 -29.32
C LYS A 47 -27.38 -7.29 -29.30
N THR A 48 -27.06 -7.82 -28.13
CA THR A 48 -26.75 -9.23 -27.90
C THR A 48 -27.98 -10.13 -28.05
N SER A 49 -27.76 -11.38 -28.48
CA SER A 49 -28.78 -12.43 -28.56
C SER A 49 -29.18 -12.94 -27.16
N ASN A 50 -28.32 -12.73 -26.14
CA ASN A 50 -28.54 -13.09 -24.76
C ASN A 50 -28.50 -11.86 -23.82
N LYS A 51 -28.79 -12.04 -22.53
CA LYS A 51 -28.67 -10.99 -21.49
C LYS A 51 -27.39 -11.10 -20.64
N ASP A 52 -26.54 -12.09 -20.92
CA ASP A 52 -25.34 -12.34 -20.15
C ASP A 52 -24.16 -11.54 -20.71
N TRP A 53 -23.83 -10.43 -20.07
CA TRP A 53 -22.74 -9.57 -20.50
C TRP A 53 -21.35 -10.12 -20.13
N LEU A 54 -21.26 -11.14 -19.28
CA LEU A 54 -19.99 -11.84 -19.05
C LEU A 54 -19.61 -12.72 -20.25
N ARG A 55 -20.61 -13.19 -20.99
CA ARG A 55 -20.48 -14.00 -22.21
C ARG A 55 -21.50 -13.55 -23.26
N PRO A 56 -21.31 -12.36 -23.85
CA PRO A 56 -22.25 -11.83 -24.82
C PRO A 56 -22.25 -12.71 -26.08
N ASP A 57 -23.43 -12.92 -26.66
CA ASP A 57 -23.62 -13.68 -27.91
C ASP A 57 -24.04 -12.71 -29.02
N PHE A 58 -23.22 -12.59 -30.07
CA PHE A 58 -23.51 -11.75 -31.24
C PHE A 58 -23.79 -12.57 -32.51
N SER A 59 -24.07 -13.87 -32.37
CA SER A 59 -24.30 -14.78 -33.47
C SER A 59 -25.40 -14.31 -34.44
N SER A 60 -26.44 -13.63 -33.95
CA SER A 60 -27.50 -13.04 -34.78
C SER A 60 -26.98 -11.93 -35.67
N PHE A 61 -26.18 -11.01 -35.13
CA PHE A 61 -25.52 -9.96 -35.89
C PHE A 61 -24.57 -10.53 -36.95
N HIS A 62 -23.79 -11.55 -36.60
CA HIS A 62 -22.90 -12.21 -37.56
C HIS A 62 -23.66 -12.90 -38.69
N ARG A 63 -24.84 -13.49 -38.41
CA ARG A 63 -25.70 -14.12 -39.43
C ARG A 63 -26.33 -13.08 -40.37
N GLU A 64 -26.82 -11.97 -39.83
CA GLU A 64 -27.42 -10.87 -40.60
C GLU A 64 -26.42 -10.17 -41.54
N ASN A 65 -25.15 -10.10 -41.12
CA ASN A 65 -24.09 -9.47 -41.89
C ASN A 65 -23.30 -10.43 -42.79
N ARG A 66 -23.77 -11.67 -42.96
CA ARG A 66 -23.27 -12.56 -44.02
C ARG A 66 -23.83 -12.12 -45.39
N PRO A 67 -23.03 -12.16 -46.47
CA PRO A 67 -23.53 -11.87 -47.81
C PRO A 67 -24.51 -12.97 -48.28
N GLY A 68 -25.81 -12.68 -48.21
CA GLY A 68 -26.90 -13.51 -48.74
C GLY A 68 -26.97 -13.49 -50.27
N ALA A 69 -27.78 -14.38 -50.87
CA ALA A 69 -27.92 -14.50 -52.33
C ALA A 69 -28.35 -13.17 -53.00
N LEU A 70 -29.23 -12.41 -52.35
CA LEU A 70 -29.71 -11.11 -52.84
C LEU A 70 -28.62 -10.03 -52.85
N ARG A 71 -27.76 -9.98 -51.81
CA ARG A 71 -26.65 -9.03 -51.72
C ARG A 71 -25.53 -9.35 -52.71
N ARG A 72 -25.30 -10.64 -53.00
CA ARG A 72 -24.39 -11.09 -54.08
C ARG A 72 -24.92 -10.77 -55.48
N PHE A 73 -26.23 -10.75 -55.65
CA PHE A 73 -26.87 -10.33 -56.89
C PHE A 73 -26.80 -8.80 -57.08
N ALA A 74 -27.02 -8.02 -56.01
CA ALA A 74 -26.90 -6.57 -56.02
C ALA A 74 -25.45 -6.08 -56.32
N SER A 75 -24.42 -6.80 -55.86
CA SER A 75 -23.03 -6.49 -56.22
C SER A 75 -22.71 -6.68 -57.71
N TRP A 76 -23.49 -7.51 -58.43
CA TRP A 76 -23.38 -7.67 -59.89
C TRP A 76 -23.81 -6.40 -60.65
N PHE A 77 -24.63 -5.55 -60.02
CA PHE A 77 -25.06 -4.25 -60.54
C PHE A 77 -24.21 -3.07 -60.03
N GLY A 78 -23.04 -3.33 -59.44
CA GLY A 78 -22.10 -2.29 -59.01
C GLY A 78 -22.33 -1.73 -57.61
N VAL A 79 -23.23 -2.31 -56.81
CA VAL A 79 -23.44 -1.93 -55.40
C VAL A 79 -22.41 -2.64 -54.53
N SER A 80 -21.36 -1.93 -54.10
CA SER A 80 -20.31 -2.47 -53.22
C SER A 80 -20.82 -2.57 -51.77
N TYR A 81 -20.60 -3.73 -51.14
CA TYR A 81 -20.80 -3.94 -49.71
C TYR A 81 -19.46 -4.33 -49.09
N PRO A 82 -18.86 -3.51 -48.23
CA PRO A 82 -17.60 -3.84 -47.59
C PRO A 82 -17.85 -4.90 -46.52
N VAL A 83 -17.59 -6.16 -46.86
CA VAL A 83 -17.65 -7.30 -45.95
C VAL A 83 -16.23 -7.73 -45.63
N TRP A 84 -15.92 -7.90 -44.35
CA TRP A 84 -14.63 -8.47 -43.92
C TRP A 84 -14.34 -9.82 -44.60
N ASP A 85 -13.12 -9.99 -45.09
CA ASP A 85 -12.71 -11.13 -45.93
C ASP A 85 -11.93 -12.20 -45.15
N ALA A 86 -12.59 -13.32 -44.88
CA ALA A 86 -12.00 -14.46 -44.19
C ALA A 86 -10.82 -15.11 -44.95
N ARG A 87 -10.76 -15.04 -46.29
CA ARG A 87 -9.67 -15.60 -47.09
C ARG A 87 -8.42 -14.73 -46.98
N LYS A 88 -8.59 -13.40 -47.02
CA LYS A 88 -7.49 -12.45 -46.84
C LYS A 88 -6.94 -12.53 -45.42
N PHE A 89 -7.81 -12.62 -44.41
CA PHE A 89 -7.39 -12.84 -43.03
C PHE A 89 -6.59 -14.13 -42.85
N LYS A 90 -7.07 -15.26 -43.37
CA LYS A 90 -6.34 -16.54 -43.35
C LYS A 90 -4.94 -16.41 -43.97
N THR A 91 -4.82 -15.66 -45.05
CA THR A 91 -3.54 -15.44 -45.75
C THR A 91 -2.56 -14.62 -44.91
N LEU A 92 -3.03 -13.52 -44.30
CA LEU A 92 -2.25 -12.70 -43.36
C LEU A 92 -1.81 -13.50 -42.13
N LEU A 93 -2.74 -14.22 -41.50
CA LEU A 93 -2.43 -15.05 -40.34
C LEU A 93 -1.37 -16.11 -40.66
N LYS A 94 -1.51 -16.78 -41.81
CA LYS A 94 -0.54 -17.78 -42.28
C LYS A 94 0.84 -17.16 -42.53
N SER A 95 0.93 -15.96 -43.13
CA SER A 95 2.22 -15.31 -43.38
C SER A 95 2.97 -15.01 -42.07
N LEU A 96 2.24 -14.51 -41.07
CA LEU A 96 2.79 -14.19 -39.76
C LEU A 96 3.23 -15.44 -38.99
N VAL A 97 2.42 -16.50 -38.98
CA VAL A 97 2.80 -17.79 -38.37
C VAL A 97 4.11 -18.28 -38.98
N VAL A 98 4.18 -18.42 -40.30
CA VAL A 98 5.37 -18.93 -40.99
C VAL A 98 6.61 -18.06 -40.70
N SER A 99 6.45 -16.73 -40.72
CA SER A 99 7.56 -15.82 -40.43
C SER A 99 8.05 -15.95 -38.98
N ARG A 100 7.15 -15.97 -38.00
CA ARG A 100 7.50 -15.98 -36.57
C ARG A 100 8.05 -17.34 -36.11
N GLU A 101 7.52 -18.44 -36.65
CA GLU A 101 8.05 -19.77 -36.40
C GLU A 101 9.45 -19.94 -36.99
N ARG A 102 9.71 -19.40 -38.19
CA ARG A 102 11.06 -19.34 -38.77
C ARG A 102 12.04 -18.61 -37.85
N ASP A 103 11.57 -17.56 -37.18
CA ASP A 103 12.35 -16.78 -36.22
C ASP A 103 12.43 -17.46 -34.82
N ARG A 104 11.89 -18.69 -34.69
CA ARG A 104 11.90 -19.54 -33.47
C ARG A 104 11.18 -18.94 -32.26
N LEU A 105 10.23 -18.06 -32.52
CA LEU A 105 9.35 -17.46 -31.52
C LEU A 105 8.19 -18.43 -31.25
N GLN A 106 8.42 -19.46 -30.44
CA GLN A 106 7.42 -20.49 -30.08
C GLN A 106 7.57 -20.90 -28.61
N GLY A 107 6.46 -21.23 -27.96
CA GLY A 107 6.38 -21.63 -26.55
C GLY A 107 6.51 -20.49 -25.55
N GLU A 108 7.02 -20.79 -24.35
CA GLU A 108 7.12 -19.81 -23.27
C GLU A 108 8.42 -18.98 -23.34
N PHE A 109 8.29 -17.74 -23.80
CA PHE A 109 9.41 -16.81 -23.92
C PHE A 109 9.01 -15.37 -23.59
N ALA A 110 10.02 -14.55 -23.33
CA ALA A 110 9.89 -13.11 -23.20
C ALA A 110 10.82 -12.38 -24.18
N GLU A 111 10.43 -11.16 -24.55
CA GLU A 111 11.22 -10.27 -25.39
C GLU A 111 11.89 -9.17 -24.54
N GLN A 112 12.98 -8.61 -25.06
CA GLN A 112 13.67 -7.45 -24.51
C GLN A 112 13.75 -6.35 -25.56
N TYR A 113 13.61 -5.10 -25.13
CA TYR A 113 13.86 -3.91 -25.94
C TYR A 113 14.70 -2.88 -25.18
N LYS A 114 15.75 -2.36 -25.84
CA LYS A 114 16.60 -1.27 -25.32
C LYS A 114 16.20 0.06 -25.99
N PRO A 115 15.54 0.99 -25.29
CA PRO A 115 15.14 2.27 -25.85
C PRO A 115 16.32 3.21 -26.04
N HIS A 116 16.20 4.08 -27.05
CA HIS A 116 16.93 5.33 -27.08
C HIS A 116 16.29 6.36 -26.15
N LYS A 117 17.06 7.40 -25.81
CA LYS A 117 16.51 8.57 -25.13
C LYS A 117 15.39 9.17 -25.98
N GLU A 118 14.25 9.47 -25.36
CA GLU A 118 13.03 10.02 -25.97
C GLU A 118 12.26 9.05 -26.88
N ASP A 119 12.58 7.74 -26.84
CA ASP A 119 11.68 6.71 -27.38
C ASP A 119 10.33 6.76 -26.64
N LYS A 120 9.25 6.65 -27.41
CA LYS A 120 7.87 6.71 -26.96
C LYS A 120 7.18 5.39 -27.27
N PHE A 121 6.53 4.83 -26.25
CA PHE A 121 5.83 3.56 -26.33
C PHE A 121 4.33 3.83 -26.24
N ILE A 122 3.59 3.55 -27.30
CA ILE A 122 2.13 3.54 -27.30
C ILE A 122 1.67 2.17 -26.85
N ILE A 123 0.95 2.12 -25.74
CA ILE A 123 0.55 0.90 -25.06
C ILE A 123 -0.97 0.83 -25.05
N TRP A 124 -1.50 -0.16 -25.76
CA TRP A 124 -2.88 -0.59 -25.63
C TRP A 124 -2.95 -1.72 -24.62
N GLY A 125 -3.88 -1.59 -23.68
CA GLY A 125 -4.20 -2.64 -22.71
C GLY A 125 -5.14 -3.67 -23.32
N ASP A 126 -6.09 -4.15 -22.51
CA ASP A 126 -7.17 -5.00 -23.02
C ASP A 126 -8.01 -4.22 -24.04
N LEU A 127 -8.12 -4.75 -25.26
CA LEU A 127 -8.93 -4.18 -26.35
C LEU A 127 -10.27 -4.90 -26.50
N PHE A 128 -10.35 -6.19 -26.19
CA PHE A 128 -11.58 -7.00 -26.28
C PHE A 128 -12.39 -6.72 -27.56
N GLY A 129 -11.75 -6.77 -28.72
CA GLY A 129 -12.42 -6.53 -30.00
C GLY A 129 -12.99 -5.12 -30.20
N ALA A 130 -12.48 -4.08 -29.53
CA ALA A 130 -12.93 -2.69 -29.66
C ALA A 130 -12.51 -2.04 -31.00
N PHE A 131 -12.98 -2.59 -32.12
CA PHE A 131 -12.57 -2.19 -33.47
C PHE A 131 -12.74 -0.69 -33.73
N HIS A 132 -13.92 -0.13 -33.48
CA HIS A 132 -14.20 1.29 -33.72
C HIS A 132 -13.30 2.22 -32.88
N SER A 133 -13.06 1.84 -31.62
CA SER A 133 -12.16 2.56 -30.72
C SER A 133 -10.73 2.59 -31.26
N LEU A 134 -10.19 1.42 -31.64
CA LEU A 134 -8.86 1.30 -32.22
C LEU A 134 -8.72 2.09 -33.53
N VAL A 135 -9.75 2.12 -34.38
CA VAL A 135 -9.75 2.93 -35.61
C VAL A 135 -9.66 4.43 -35.29
N ARG A 136 -10.39 4.92 -34.28
CA ARG A 136 -10.29 6.32 -33.84
C ARG A 136 -8.92 6.65 -33.25
N GLU A 137 -8.35 5.76 -32.46
CA GLU A 137 -7.00 5.91 -31.89
C GLU A 137 -5.93 5.95 -32.99
N LEU A 138 -6.00 5.06 -33.98
CA LEU A 138 -5.10 5.07 -35.15
C LEU A 138 -5.30 6.31 -36.02
N THR A 139 -6.54 6.80 -36.14
CA THR A 139 -6.83 8.07 -36.83
C THR A 139 -6.12 9.23 -36.14
N PHE A 140 -6.23 9.32 -34.82
CA PHE A 140 -5.50 10.32 -34.05
C PHE A 140 -3.98 10.20 -34.26
N LEU A 141 -3.42 8.99 -34.20
CA LEU A 141 -1.98 8.78 -34.43
C LEU A 141 -1.55 9.14 -35.87
N HIS A 142 -2.43 8.95 -36.86
CA HIS A 142 -2.20 9.37 -38.24
C HIS A 142 -2.19 10.90 -38.39
N GLU A 143 -3.17 11.58 -37.79
CA GLU A 143 -3.24 13.04 -37.75
C GLU A 143 -2.04 13.68 -37.04
N GLN A 144 -1.52 13.02 -35.99
CA GLN A 144 -0.27 13.40 -35.34
C GLN A 144 0.99 13.08 -36.16
N GLY A 145 0.84 12.51 -37.37
CA GLY A 145 1.92 12.10 -38.25
C GLY A 145 2.82 11.02 -37.66
N ILE A 146 2.30 10.17 -36.77
CA ILE A 146 3.04 9.05 -36.17
C ILE A 146 3.01 7.83 -37.11
N ILE A 147 1.87 7.59 -37.75
CA ILE A 147 1.68 6.56 -38.78
C ILE A 147 1.21 7.19 -40.09
N ASN A 148 1.44 6.52 -41.23
CA ASN A 148 0.80 6.87 -42.49
C ASN A 148 -0.51 6.07 -42.69
N ASP A 149 -1.21 6.33 -43.80
CA ASP A 149 -2.48 5.66 -44.13
C ASP A 149 -2.32 4.14 -44.32
N GLN A 150 -1.12 3.62 -44.57
CA GLN A 150 -0.84 2.18 -44.63
C GLN A 150 -0.37 1.61 -43.27
N PHE A 151 -0.65 2.29 -42.16
CA PHE A 151 -0.27 1.91 -40.79
C PHE A 151 1.25 1.80 -40.53
N LYS A 152 2.09 2.26 -41.45
CA LYS A 152 3.55 2.28 -41.25
C LYS A 152 3.89 3.37 -40.25
N ILE A 153 4.61 3.04 -39.19
CA ILE A 153 5.11 4.01 -38.22
C ILE A 153 6.19 4.87 -38.91
N VAL A 154 5.88 6.13 -39.20
CA VAL A 154 6.79 7.03 -39.93
C VAL A 154 7.76 7.73 -38.99
N LYS A 155 7.38 7.98 -37.73
CA LYS A 155 8.28 8.57 -36.73
C LYS A 155 9.22 7.50 -36.12
N PRO A 156 10.55 7.72 -36.12
CA PRO A 156 11.51 6.67 -35.78
C PRO A 156 11.52 6.28 -34.30
N ASN A 157 11.12 7.19 -33.40
CA ASN A 157 11.14 7.01 -31.95
C ASN A 157 9.83 6.45 -31.35
N TYR A 158 8.91 5.95 -32.19
CA TYR A 158 7.64 5.37 -31.73
C TYR A 158 7.65 3.84 -31.81
N ILE A 159 7.21 3.21 -30.73
CA ILE A 159 7.08 1.76 -30.54
C ILE A 159 5.66 1.47 -30.08
N PHE A 160 5.02 0.45 -30.65
CA PHE A 160 3.63 0.08 -30.33
C PHE A 160 3.59 -1.24 -29.56
N ILE A 161 2.77 -1.31 -28.53
CA ILE A 161 2.61 -2.48 -27.67
C ILE A 161 1.12 -2.77 -27.50
N PHE A 162 0.70 -3.95 -27.95
CA PHE A 162 -0.62 -4.52 -27.64
C PHE A 162 -0.44 -5.50 -26.49
N ASN A 163 -0.86 -5.14 -25.27
CA ASN A 163 -0.58 -5.90 -24.05
C ASN A 163 -1.56 -7.07 -23.81
N GLY A 164 -1.89 -7.85 -24.84
CA GLY A 164 -2.77 -9.02 -24.74
C GLY A 164 -4.27 -8.68 -24.64
N ASN A 165 -5.11 -9.72 -24.63
CA ASN A 165 -6.58 -9.59 -24.61
C ASN A 165 -7.11 -8.69 -25.73
N VAL A 166 -6.54 -8.84 -26.93
CA VAL A 166 -7.01 -8.15 -28.13
C VAL A 166 -8.33 -8.75 -28.60
N ILE A 167 -8.51 -10.05 -28.35
CA ILE A 167 -9.69 -10.81 -28.76
C ILE A 167 -10.79 -10.86 -27.69
N ASP A 168 -11.97 -11.37 -28.10
CA ASP A 168 -13.18 -11.60 -27.28
C ASP A 168 -13.96 -10.35 -26.85
N GLY A 169 -15.24 -10.50 -26.46
CA GLY A 169 -16.01 -9.48 -25.76
C GLY A 169 -16.74 -8.44 -26.62
N SER A 170 -16.67 -8.57 -27.95
CA SER A 170 -17.35 -7.69 -28.90
C SER A 170 -17.81 -8.45 -30.16
N PRO A 171 -18.67 -7.84 -31.01
CA PRO A 171 -19.04 -8.41 -32.32
C PRO A 171 -18.00 -8.15 -33.44
N TYR A 172 -16.83 -7.60 -33.11
CA TYR A 172 -15.80 -7.19 -34.08
C TYR A 172 -14.42 -7.76 -33.76
N VAL A 173 -14.37 -8.98 -33.21
CA VAL A 173 -13.11 -9.61 -32.77
C VAL A 173 -12.19 -9.86 -33.97
N LEU A 174 -12.73 -10.43 -35.05
CA LEU A 174 -11.96 -10.73 -36.25
C LEU A 174 -11.46 -9.47 -36.96
N GLU A 175 -12.24 -8.39 -36.98
CA GLU A 175 -11.80 -7.11 -37.54
C GLU A 175 -10.65 -6.50 -36.72
N THR A 176 -10.79 -6.48 -35.40
CA THR A 176 -9.78 -5.94 -34.48
C THR A 176 -8.48 -6.72 -34.61
N LEU A 177 -8.56 -8.07 -34.61
CA LEU A 177 -7.41 -8.93 -34.80
C LEU A 177 -6.77 -8.69 -36.18
N THR A 178 -7.55 -8.59 -37.25
CA THR A 178 -7.01 -8.31 -38.61
C THR A 178 -6.18 -7.02 -38.63
N LEU A 179 -6.66 -5.97 -37.98
CA LEU A 179 -5.98 -4.67 -37.91
C LEU A 179 -4.67 -4.74 -37.13
N VAL A 180 -4.68 -5.37 -35.95
CA VAL A 180 -3.47 -5.59 -35.13
C VAL A 180 -2.43 -6.43 -35.87
N LEU A 181 -2.86 -7.51 -36.56
CA LEU A 181 -1.98 -8.35 -37.35
C LEU A 181 -1.36 -7.57 -38.53
N ARG A 182 -2.12 -6.68 -39.17
CA ARG A 182 -1.59 -5.84 -40.25
C ARG A 182 -0.52 -4.88 -39.75
N ILE A 183 -0.78 -4.21 -38.63
CA ILE A 183 0.18 -3.29 -37.99
C ILE A 183 1.47 -4.04 -37.62
N LEU A 184 1.33 -5.25 -37.07
CA LEU A 184 2.43 -6.13 -36.70
C LEU A 184 3.25 -6.58 -37.92
N GLU A 185 2.59 -6.97 -39.02
CA GLU A 185 3.25 -7.40 -40.27
C GLU A 185 4.12 -6.26 -40.85
N ILE A 186 3.56 -5.06 -40.94
CA ILE A 186 4.21 -3.89 -41.56
C ILE A 186 5.35 -3.35 -40.70
N ASN A 187 5.23 -3.43 -39.37
CA ASN A 187 6.16 -2.80 -38.43
C ASN A 187 6.82 -3.82 -37.49
N HIS A 188 7.16 -5.01 -38.00
CA HIS A 188 7.63 -6.15 -37.20
C HIS A 188 8.75 -5.83 -36.18
N SER A 189 9.62 -4.83 -36.44
CA SER A 189 10.71 -4.44 -35.54
C SER A 189 10.29 -3.48 -34.41
N ARG A 190 9.14 -2.81 -34.53
CA ARG A 190 8.66 -1.75 -33.63
C ARG A 190 7.27 -2.01 -33.04
N VAL A 191 6.64 -3.14 -33.37
CA VAL A 191 5.36 -3.56 -32.78
C VAL A 191 5.57 -4.83 -31.96
N PHE A 192 5.00 -4.84 -30.76
CA PHE A 192 4.92 -5.99 -29.88
C PHE A 192 3.45 -6.33 -29.65
N TYR A 193 3.10 -7.60 -29.82
CA TYR A 193 1.80 -8.14 -29.43
C TYR A 193 2.05 -9.21 -28.38
N MET A 194 1.67 -8.91 -27.14
CA MET A 194 1.82 -9.78 -25.97
C MET A 194 0.69 -10.81 -25.95
N ARG A 195 0.98 -12.02 -25.47
CA ARG A 195 -0.05 -13.05 -25.23
C ARG A 195 -0.84 -12.68 -23.96
N GLY A 196 -2.15 -12.52 -24.08
CA GLY A 196 -3.03 -12.27 -22.94
C GLY A 196 -3.73 -13.53 -22.45
N TYR A 197 -4.59 -13.36 -21.43
CA TYR A 197 -5.39 -14.43 -20.85
C TYR A 197 -6.27 -15.13 -21.89
N HIS A 198 -6.87 -14.38 -22.83
CA HIS A 198 -7.78 -14.94 -23.84
C HIS A 198 -7.04 -15.66 -24.97
N GLU A 199 -5.82 -15.25 -25.28
CA GLU A 199 -4.96 -15.87 -26.29
C GLU A 199 -4.21 -17.12 -25.77
N GLU A 200 -4.29 -17.41 -24.48
CA GLU A 200 -3.55 -18.50 -23.84
C GLU A 200 -4.37 -19.80 -23.71
N ASN A 201 -3.72 -20.96 -23.81
CA ASN A 201 -4.28 -22.28 -23.49
C ASN A 201 -5.63 -22.57 -24.17
N GLU A 202 -5.80 -22.07 -25.41
CA GLU A 202 -7.02 -22.25 -26.19
C GLU A 202 -8.28 -21.70 -25.48
N ARG A 203 -8.11 -20.79 -24.51
CA ARG A 203 -9.22 -20.24 -23.72
C ARG A 203 -10.28 -19.57 -24.60
N TRP A 204 -9.88 -18.99 -25.73
CA TRP A 204 -10.77 -18.38 -26.73
C TRP A 204 -11.87 -19.31 -27.28
N HIS A 205 -11.75 -20.64 -27.12
CA HIS A 205 -12.86 -21.58 -27.37
C HIS A 205 -14.05 -21.37 -26.44
N ASN A 206 -13.81 -20.87 -25.23
CA ASN A 206 -14.87 -20.62 -24.24
C ASN A 206 -15.54 -19.25 -24.40
N PHE A 207 -15.25 -18.55 -25.51
CA PHE A 207 -15.49 -17.12 -25.70
C PHE A 207 -16.06 -16.85 -27.11
N GLU A 208 -16.35 -15.58 -27.43
CA GLU A 208 -17.12 -15.24 -28.64
C GLU A 208 -16.38 -15.54 -29.95
N LEU A 209 -15.03 -15.58 -29.93
CA LEU A 209 -14.23 -15.77 -31.13
C LEU A 209 -14.54 -17.11 -31.85
N GLU A 210 -14.78 -18.19 -31.10
CA GLU A 210 -15.15 -19.49 -31.71
C GLU A 210 -16.46 -19.37 -32.50
N GLN A 211 -17.50 -18.80 -31.88
CA GLN A 211 -18.80 -18.61 -32.51
C GLN A 211 -18.69 -17.68 -33.73
N GLU A 212 -17.93 -16.60 -33.60
CA GLU A 212 -17.67 -15.69 -34.71
C GLU A 212 -16.94 -16.41 -35.85
N LEU A 213 -16.01 -17.31 -35.60
CA LEU A 213 -15.32 -18.09 -36.64
C LEU A 213 -16.25 -19.10 -37.32
N GLU A 214 -17.10 -19.80 -36.57
CA GLU A 214 -18.11 -20.71 -37.10
C GLU A 214 -19.09 -20.00 -38.03
N VAL A 215 -19.46 -18.76 -37.69
CA VAL A 215 -20.31 -17.94 -38.56
C VAL A 215 -19.46 -17.29 -39.68
N ARG A 216 -18.37 -16.64 -39.34
CA ARG A 216 -17.51 -15.80 -40.18
C ARG A 216 -16.77 -16.58 -41.29
N ALA A 217 -16.11 -17.65 -40.85
CA ALA A 217 -14.97 -18.25 -41.54
C ALA A 217 -15.17 -19.73 -41.93
N ARG A 218 -16.34 -20.32 -41.68
CA ARG A 218 -16.62 -21.73 -42.06
C ARG A 218 -16.38 -22.07 -43.53
N HIS A 219 -16.53 -21.09 -44.43
CA HIS A 219 -16.32 -21.29 -45.85
C HIS A 219 -14.82 -21.32 -46.27
N VAL A 220 -13.89 -21.01 -45.36
CA VAL A 220 -12.43 -20.98 -45.64
C VAL A 220 -11.63 -22.06 -44.91
N SER A 221 -12.26 -22.84 -44.03
CA SER A 221 -11.64 -24.00 -43.36
C SER A 221 -12.62 -25.17 -43.25
N ARG A 222 -12.09 -26.39 -43.30
CA ARG A 222 -12.83 -27.66 -43.08
C ARG A 222 -12.65 -28.20 -41.66
N GLU A 223 -11.88 -27.51 -40.82
CA GLU A 223 -11.69 -27.87 -39.42
C GLU A 223 -13.00 -27.79 -38.62
N ALA A 224 -13.07 -28.49 -37.48
CA ALA A 224 -14.22 -28.44 -36.58
C ALA A 224 -14.52 -27.00 -36.15
N ILE A 225 -13.49 -26.29 -35.69
CA ILE A 225 -13.48 -24.83 -35.48
C ILE A 225 -12.67 -24.20 -36.62
N PRO A 226 -13.23 -23.27 -37.43
CA PRO A 226 -12.51 -22.70 -38.56
C PRO A 226 -11.24 -21.94 -38.16
N LEU A 227 -10.11 -22.20 -38.84
CA LEU A 227 -8.80 -21.55 -38.61
C LEU A 227 -8.15 -21.86 -37.26
N ASN A 228 -8.62 -22.88 -36.55
CA ASN A 228 -8.13 -23.24 -35.22
C ASN A 228 -6.61 -23.46 -35.18
N ASP A 229 -6.06 -24.32 -36.06
CA ASP A 229 -4.61 -24.61 -36.09
C ASP A 229 -3.78 -23.32 -36.24
N LEU A 230 -4.18 -22.45 -37.17
CA LEU A 230 -3.43 -21.22 -37.45
C LEU A 230 -3.48 -20.24 -36.28
N LEU A 231 -4.63 -20.11 -35.60
CA LEU A 231 -4.77 -19.22 -34.44
C LEU A 231 -4.00 -19.75 -33.24
N VAL A 232 -4.10 -21.05 -32.93
CA VAL A 232 -3.35 -21.67 -31.83
C VAL A 232 -1.84 -21.49 -32.05
N ARG A 233 -1.35 -21.80 -33.25
CA ARG A 233 0.08 -21.62 -33.59
C ARG A 233 0.50 -20.16 -33.56
N PHE A 234 -0.32 -19.25 -34.06
CA PHE A 234 -0.03 -17.83 -34.01
C PHE A 234 0.08 -17.33 -32.56
N PHE A 235 -0.90 -17.64 -31.72
CA PHE A 235 -0.87 -17.25 -30.31
C PHE A 235 0.31 -17.89 -29.58
N ASP A 236 0.71 -19.12 -29.92
CA ASP A 236 1.94 -19.73 -29.40
C ASP A 236 3.22 -18.99 -29.82
N THR A 237 3.16 -18.14 -30.84
CA THR A 237 4.28 -17.28 -31.23
C THR A 237 4.33 -15.92 -30.52
N LEU A 238 3.37 -15.59 -29.66
CA LEU A 238 3.35 -14.31 -28.94
C LEU A 238 4.17 -14.39 -27.65
N PRO A 239 5.00 -13.38 -27.32
CA PRO A 239 5.72 -13.32 -26.04
C PRO A 239 4.77 -13.20 -24.85
N LEU A 240 5.16 -13.79 -23.73
CA LEU A 240 4.44 -13.67 -22.45
C LEU A 240 4.79 -12.37 -21.70
N ALA A 241 6.03 -11.89 -21.85
CA ALA A 241 6.51 -10.69 -21.19
C ALA A 241 7.48 -9.88 -22.07
N LEU A 242 7.53 -8.58 -21.87
CA LEU A 242 8.44 -7.65 -22.54
C LEU A 242 9.20 -6.84 -21.48
N TYR A 243 10.53 -6.86 -21.59
CA TYR A 243 11.41 -6.06 -20.75
C TYR A 243 11.91 -4.84 -21.52
N VAL A 244 11.52 -3.65 -21.07
CA VAL A 244 12.08 -2.40 -21.58
C VAL A 244 13.20 -1.96 -20.64
N THR A 245 14.46 -2.04 -21.10
CA THR A 245 15.63 -2.00 -20.20
C THR A 245 16.45 -0.72 -20.32
N HIS A 246 17.01 -0.25 -19.21
CA HIS A 246 17.99 0.85 -19.14
C HIS A 246 19.26 0.38 -18.43
N ASP A 247 20.39 0.43 -19.11
CA ASP A 247 21.67 -0.05 -18.58
C ASP A 247 22.37 1.07 -17.79
N THR A 248 22.77 0.79 -16.53
CA THR A 248 23.65 1.65 -15.72
C THR A 248 25.02 1.00 -15.56
N PRO A 249 26.05 1.70 -15.03
CA PRO A 249 27.35 1.09 -14.76
C PRO A 249 27.28 -0.12 -13.80
N GLU A 250 26.34 -0.13 -12.86
CA GLU A 250 26.24 -1.10 -11.76
C GLU A 250 25.14 -2.17 -11.97
N GLU A 251 24.05 -1.81 -12.65
CA GLU A 251 22.85 -2.66 -12.81
C GLU A 251 22.15 -2.47 -14.16
N VAL A 252 21.25 -3.39 -14.50
CA VAL A 252 20.28 -3.28 -15.60
C VAL A 252 18.92 -3.03 -14.98
N GLN A 253 18.36 -1.85 -15.22
CA GLN A 253 17.02 -1.48 -14.78
C GLN A 253 16.00 -1.90 -15.85
N ALA A 254 14.80 -2.33 -15.46
CA ALA A 254 13.77 -2.73 -16.42
C ALA A 254 12.35 -2.34 -16.00
N VAL A 255 11.54 -2.00 -17.00
CA VAL A 255 10.07 -2.03 -16.92
C VAL A 255 9.62 -3.37 -17.46
N LEU A 256 8.84 -4.12 -16.68
CA LEU A 256 8.28 -5.40 -17.11
C LEU A 256 6.83 -5.22 -17.53
N ILE A 257 6.54 -5.50 -18.80
CA ILE A 257 5.20 -5.43 -19.38
C ILE A 257 4.71 -6.86 -19.62
N ALA A 258 3.61 -7.24 -19.00
CA ALA A 258 2.99 -8.56 -19.15
C ALA A 258 1.50 -8.46 -18.88
N ASN A 259 0.67 -9.32 -19.46
CA ASN A 259 -0.79 -9.16 -19.36
C ASN A 259 -1.34 -9.42 -17.95
N ASN A 260 -0.78 -10.36 -17.17
CA ASN A 260 -1.34 -10.74 -15.86
C ASN A 260 -0.28 -10.89 -14.75
N GLU A 261 -0.76 -10.88 -13.50
CA GLU A 261 0.09 -10.94 -12.30
C GLU A 261 0.89 -12.25 -12.19
N GLU A 262 0.31 -13.38 -12.60
CA GLU A 262 0.99 -14.68 -12.61
C GLU A 262 2.23 -14.64 -13.53
N THR A 263 2.07 -14.05 -14.71
CA THR A 263 3.16 -13.85 -15.66
C THR A 263 4.20 -12.88 -15.11
N ILE A 264 3.77 -11.79 -14.46
CA ILE A 264 4.68 -10.88 -13.74
C ILE A 264 5.49 -11.63 -12.68
N LYS A 265 4.87 -12.51 -11.89
CA LYS A 265 5.57 -13.33 -10.88
C LYS A 265 6.55 -14.32 -11.52
N LYS A 266 6.14 -14.95 -12.63
CA LYS A 266 6.96 -15.91 -13.38
C LYS A 266 8.22 -15.27 -13.96
N PHE A 267 8.09 -14.06 -14.51
CA PHE A 267 9.17 -13.31 -15.17
C PHE A 267 9.84 -12.27 -14.24
N GLY A 268 9.30 -12.00 -13.06
CA GLY A 268 9.86 -11.08 -12.06
C GLY A 268 11.01 -11.67 -11.23
N GLY A 269 11.69 -10.81 -10.44
CA GLY A 269 12.65 -11.23 -9.41
C GLY A 269 13.98 -11.83 -9.92
N THR A 270 14.50 -12.85 -9.22
CA THR A 270 15.80 -13.50 -9.51
C THR A 270 15.88 -14.15 -10.89
N ASN A 271 14.75 -14.49 -11.51
CA ASN A 271 14.67 -15.09 -12.84
C ASN A 271 15.18 -14.15 -13.95
N ALA A 272 14.99 -12.83 -13.80
CA ALA A 272 15.43 -11.84 -14.80
C ALA A 272 16.96 -11.67 -14.86
N SER A 273 17.66 -11.95 -13.75
CA SER A 273 19.12 -11.75 -13.62
C SER A 273 19.95 -12.68 -14.52
N HIS A 274 19.43 -13.88 -14.82
CA HIS A 274 20.08 -14.87 -15.67
C HIS A 274 19.99 -14.53 -17.16
N VAL A 275 19.10 -13.60 -17.52
CA VAL A 275 18.72 -13.35 -18.91
C VAL A 275 19.25 -12.00 -19.40
N LEU A 276 19.00 -10.92 -18.68
CA LEU A 276 19.25 -9.56 -19.17
C LEU A 276 20.71 -9.12 -19.04
N SER A 277 21.55 -9.91 -18.36
CA SER A 277 22.92 -9.54 -17.98
C SER A 277 23.99 -9.68 -19.09
N GLY A 278 23.62 -9.85 -20.36
CA GLY A 278 24.61 -10.07 -21.43
C GLY A 278 24.16 -10.02 -22.88
N ASP A 279 23.01 -9.43 -23.23
CA ASP A 279 22.63 -9.20 -24.63
C ASP A 279 22.88 -7.74 -25.04
N GLU A 280 23.68 -7.54 -26.08
CA GLU A 280 23.95 -6.21 -26.67
C GLU A 280 22.91 -5.81 -27.72
N LYS A 281 22.03 -6.74 -28.13
CA LYS A 281 21.04 -6.46 -29.17
C LYS A 281 19.98 -5.48 -28.68
N LYS A 282 19.60 -4.56 -29.58
CA LYS A 282 18.51 -3.60 -29.35
C LYS A 282 17.16 -4.28 -29.06
N ARG A 283 16.91 -5.41 -29.73
CA ARG A 283 15.76 -6.29 -29.51
C ARG A 283 16.22 -7.74 -29.47
N GLY A 284 15.73 -8.51 -28.51
CA GLY A 284 16.07 -9.93 -28.32
C GLY A 284 14.94 -10.71 -27.64
N PHE A 285 15.09 -12.02 -27.54
CA PHE A 285 14.13 -12.88 -26.83
C PHE A 285 14.83 -14.03 -26.12
N PHE A 286 14.15 -14.60 -25.13
CA PHE A 286 14.71 -15.68 -24.31
C PHE A 286 13.63 -16.60 -23.75
N LYS A 287 13.97 -17.89 -23.64
CA LYS A 287 13.11 -18.94 -23.06
C LYS A 287 13.50 -19.18 -21.60
N VAL A 288 12.51 -19.28 -20.70
CA VAL A 288 12.72 -19.43 -19.24
C VAL A 288 13.33 -20.79 -18.85
N SER A 289 13.30 -21.78 -19.74
CA SER A 289 13.77 -23.14 -19.48
C SER A 289 15.30 -23.35 -19.51
N ASN A 290 16.11 -22.35 -19.85
CA ASN A 290 17.58 -22.48 -19.88
C ASN A 290 18.21 -22.41 -18.47
N LYS A 291 18.02 -23.46 -17.66
CA LYS A 291 18.87 -23.73 -16.50
C LYS A 291 20.32 -23.93 -16.99
N LYS A 292 21.27 -23.24 -16.33
CA LYS A 292 22.75 -23.35 -16.42
C LYS A 292 23.49 -22.37 -17.36
N LYS A 293 23.42 -21.06 -17.09
CA LYS A 293 24.55 -20.14 -17.37
C LYS A 293 24.97 -19.41 -16.09
N LYS A 294 26.29 -19.32 -15.85
CA LYS A 294 26.85 -18.54 -14.74
C LYS A 294 26.46 -17.06 -14.93
N PRO A 295 25.86 -16.39 -13.93
CA PRO A 295 25.53 -14.96 -14.04
C PRO A 295 26.83 -14.15 -14.19
N LYS A 296 26.88 -13.18 -15.12
CA LYS A 296 27.98 -12.22 -15.23
C LYS A 296 27.56 -10.83 -14.71
N LYS A 297 28.43 -10.28 -13.85
CA LYS A 297 28.70 -8.90 -13.38
C LYS A 297 27.58 -7.88 -13.02
N LYS A 298 26.42 -7.76 -13.68
CA LYS A 298 25.44 -6.68 -13.36
C LYS A 298 24.15 -7.22 -12.75
N LYS A 299 23.68 -6.58 -11.67
CA LYS A 299 22.38 -6.90 -11.03
C LYS A 299 21.24 -6.44 -11.94
N VAL A 300 20.10 -7.14 -11.92
CA VAL A 300 18.88 -6.70 -12.63
C VAL A 300 17.87 -6.18 -11.60
N LYS A 301 17.27 -5.02 -11.87
CA LYS A 301 16.30 -4.37 -11.00
C LYS A 301 15.05 -3.98 -11.79
N ILE A 302 13.90 -4.54 -11.42
CA ILE A 302 12.61 -4.11 -11.98
C ILE A 302 12.18 -2.82 -11.27
N LYS A 303 11.82 -1.80 -12.04
CA LYS A 303 11.48 -0.46 -11.54
C LYS A 303 10.01 -0.08 -11.76
N ALA A 304 9.30 -0.76 -12.65
CA ALA A 304 7.86 -0.65 -12.83
C ALA A 304 7.29 -1.92 -13.49
N TYR A 305 6.03 -2.21 -13.23
CA TYR A 305 5.23 -3.21 -13.95
C TYR A 305 4.12 -2.52 -14.75
N ILE A 306 3.81 -3.02 -15.95
CA ILE A 306 2.63 -2.62 -16.71
C ILE A 306 1.84 -3.90 -17.03
N THR A 307 0.57 -3.92 -16.64
CA THR A 307 -0.31 -5.10 -16.68
C THR A 307 -1.70 -4.76 -17.16
N SER A 308 -2.50 -5.80 -17.41
CA SER A 308 -3.96 -5.69 -17.33
C SER A 308 -4.45 -6.19 -15.97
N GLU A 309 -5.65 -5.78 -15.57
CA GLU A 309 -6.29 -6.20 -14.32
C GLU A 309 -7.17 -7.42 -14.60
N ASP A 310 -7.16 -8.40 -13.69
CA ASP A 310 -8.19 -9.45 -13.69
C ASP A 310 -9.52 -8.87 -13.21
N ARG A 311 -10.25 -8.26 -14.14
CA ARG A 311 -11.55 -7.62 -13.89
C ARG A 311 -12.67 -8.59 -13.54
N SER A 312 -12.39 -9.89 -13.47
CA SER A 312 -13.30 -10.87 -12.89
C SER A 312 -13.20 -10.93 -11.35
N VAL A 313 -12.11 -10.42 -10.77
CA VAL A 313 -11.77 -10.53 -9.35
C VAL A 313 -11.78 -9.17 -8.63
N SER A 314 -11.29 -8.11 -9.27
CA SER A 314 -11.31 -6.74 -8.75
C SER A 314 -11.84 -5.76 -9.79
N TYR A 315 -12.52 -4.71 -9.33
CA TYR A 315 -13.03 -3.67 -10.21
C TYR A 315 -12.44 -2.32 -9.80
N HIS A 316 -11.56 -1.80 -10.66
CA HIS A 316 -11.10 -0.41 -10.57
C HIS A 316 -11.75 0.43 -11.67
N LYS A 317 -12.55 1.42 -11.26
CA LYS A 317 -13.02 2.46 -12.19
C LYS A 317 -11.80 3.21 -12.71
N THR A 318 -11.63 3.25 -14.02
CA THR A 318 -10.49 3.86 -14.69
C THR A 318 -10.95 4.64 -15.92
N GLU A 319 -10.16 5.62 -16.33
CA GLU A 319 -10.30 6.30 -17.61
C GLU A 319 -9.33 5.76 -18.68
N GLY A 320 -8.58 4.70 -18.34
CA GLY A 320 -7.73 3.93 -19.26
C GLY A 320 -6.33 3.67 -18.73
N LEU A 321 -5.90 4.40 -17.70
CA LEU A 321 -4.63 4.20 -17.00
C LEU A 321 -4.84 4.35 -15.50
N THR A 322 -4.33 3.41 -14.71
CA THR A 322 -4.45 3.44 -13.25
C THR A 322 -3.23 2.81 -12.60
N VAL A 323 -2.75 3.42 -11.51
CA VAL A 323 -1.73 2.81 -10.66
C VAL A 323 -2.40 1.84 -9.68
N LEU A 324 -1.95 0.58 -9.68
CA LEU A 324 -2.36 -0.47 -8.76
C LEU A 324 -1.48 -0.44 -7.48
N SER A 325 -1.82 -1.25 -6.48
CA SER A 325 -0.96 -1.43 -5.30
C SER A 325 0.44 -1.90 -5.70
N ALA A 326 1.46 -1.34 -5.06
CA ALA A 326 2.85 -1.62 -5.41
C ALA A 326 3.19 -3.10 -5.17
N MET A 327 3.56 -3.83 -6.23
CA MET A 327 3.97 -5.22 -6.13
C MET A 327 5.47 -5.29 -5.78
N GLY A 328 5.80 -5.82 -4.61
CA GLY A 328 7.19 -5.91 -4.16
C GLY A 328 7.88 -4.54 -4.01
N GLY A 329 7.11 -3.48 -3.71
CA GLY A 329 7.61 -2.12 -3.55
C GLY A 329 7.86 -1.36 -4.87
N VAL A 330 7.39 -1.89 -5.99
CA VAL A 330 7.52 -1.32 -7.34
C VAL A 330 6.14 -0.89 -7.86
N ALA A 331 6.04 0.26 -8.53
CA ALA A 331 4.78 0.73 -9.10
C ALA A 331 4.26 -0.24 -10.18
N THR A 332 2.96 -0.55 -10.13
CA THR A 332 2.28 -1.41 -11.09
C THR A 332 1.19 -0.60 -11.78
N TRP A 333 1.18 -0.57 -13.11
CA TRP A 333 0.24 0.18 -13.92
C TRP A 333 -0.74 -0.75 -14.62
N MET A 334 -2.04 -0.48 -14.49
CA MET A 334 -3.07 -1.06 -15.35
C MET A 334 -3.31 -0.14 -16.54
N VAL A 335 -3.29 -0.70 -17.76
CA VAL A 335 -3.76 -0.03 -18.98
C VAL A 335 -5.03 -0.74 -19.47
N PHE A 336 -6.07 0.01 -19.85
CA PHE A 336 -7.33 -0.51 -20.37
C PHE A 336 -7.83 0.33 -21.54
N SER A 337 -8.18 -0.33 -22.65
CA SER A 337 -8.39 0.33 -23.95
C SER A 337 -9.69 -0.07 -24.64
N SER A 338 -10.64 -0.68 -23.92
CA SER A 338 -11.83 -1.30 -24.53
C SER A 338 -13.14 -0.69 -24.08
N PRO A 339 -13.71 0.32 -24.79
CA PRO A 339 -15.04 0.87 -24.49
C PRO A 339 -16.19 0.10 -25.15
N THR A 340 -16.08 -1.22 -25.34
CA THR A 340 -17.16 -2.05 -25.89
C THR A 340 -18.42 -2.00 -25.02
N GLU A 341 -19.59 -2.38 -25.58
CA GLU A 341 -20.84 -2.42 -24.81
C GLU A 341 -20.73 -3.32 -23.56
N ARG A 342 -19.99 -4.43 -23.67
CA ARG A 342 -19.61 -5.30 -22.55
C ARG A 342 -18.87 -4.51 -21.49
N SER A 343 -17.81 -3.80 -21.85
CA SER A 343 -17.02 -3.01 -20.91
C SER A 343 -17.78 -1.83 -20.33
N GLN A 344 -18.69 -1.21 -21.07
CA GLN A 344 -19.56 -0.16 -20.55
C GLN A 344 -20.55 -0.69 -19.51
N LYS A 345 -21.15 -1.85 -19.77
CA LYS A 345 -22.15 -2.44 -18.86
C LYS A 345 -21.53 -3.12 -17.64
N LEU A 346 -20.42 -3.82 -17.82
CA LEU A 346 -19.74 -4.52 -16.73
C LEU A 346 -18.79 -3.62 -15.96
N TYR A 347 -18.06 -2.75 -16.67
CA TYR A 347 -16.92 -2.01 -16.13
C TYR A 347 -17.08 -0.49 -16.19
N GLN A 348 -18.25 0.04 -16.57
CA GLN A 348 -18.54 1.48 -16.70
C GLN A 348 -17.45 2.27 -17.45
N PHE A 349 -16.74 1.61 -18.36
CA PHE A 349 -15.60 2.19 -19.06
C PHE A 349 -16.07 2.80 -20.37
N GLN A 350 -15.96 4.12 -20.49
CA GLN A 350 -16.59 4.92 -21.55
C GLN A 350 -15.59 5.74 -22.37
N TYR A 351 -14.34 5.29 -22.45
CA TYR A 351 -13.24 6.05 -23.06
C TYR A 351 -12.58 5.26 -24.19
N ASP A 352 -12.30 5.91 -25.32
CA ASP A 352 -11.18 5.45 -26.15
C ASP A 352 -9.90 5.83 -25.41
N ALA A 353 -8.96 4.91 -25.23
CA ALA A 353 -7.82 5.17 -24.36
C ALA A 353 -6.59 4.30 -24.66
N PHE A 354 -5.42 4.94 -24.62
CA PHE A 354 -4.12 4.26 -24.60
C PHE A 354 -3.15 5.01 -23.68
N ALA A 355 -2.09 4.32 -23.27
CA ALA A 355 -1.01 4.92 -22.48
C ALA A 355 0.21 5.22 -23.37
N GLN A 356 0.92 6.31 -23.09
CA GLN A 356 2.20 6.65 -23.69
C GLN A 356 3.29 6.65 -22.62
N MET A 357 4.23 5.71 -22.69
CA MET A 357 5.44 5.72 -21.86
C MET A 357 6.59 6.42 -22.60
N VAL A 358 7.37 7.27 -21.92
CA VAL A 358 8.50 7.99 -22.51
C VAL A 358 9.80 7.63 -21.80
N ALA A 359 10.78 7.16 -22.56
CA ALA A 359 12.12 6.87 -22.05
C ALA A 359 12.93 8.16 -21.90
N LEU A 360 13.37 8.46 -20.67
CA LEU A 360 14.14 9.65 -20.31
C LEU A 360 15.50 9.26 -19.69
N ASN A 361 16.25 10.26 -19.20
CA ASN A 361 17.57 10.07 -18.60
C ASN A 361 17.46 9.32 -17.26
N GLY A 362 17.79 8.03 -17.25
CA GLY A 362 17.59 7.18 -16.06
C GLY A 362 16.13 6.78 -15.88
N MET A 363 15.88 5.53 -15.50
CA MET A 363 14.51 4.99 -15.45
C MET A 363 13.62 5.72 -14.43
N ASP A 364 14.23 6.28 -13.38
CA ASP A 364 13.53 7.07 -12.36
C ASP A 364 12.89 8.36 -12.89
N SER A 365 13.34 8.87 -14.05
CA SER A 365 12.72 10.03 -14.71
C SER A 365 11.66 9.67 -15.75
N TRP A 366 11.46 8.38 -16.05
CA TRP A 366 10.51 7.97 -17.10
C TRP A 366 9.08 8.33 -16.72
N THR A 367 8.27 8.62 -17.73
CA THR A 367 6.87 9.02 -17.53
C THR A 367 5.93 8.06 -18.23
N ILE A 368 4.70 8.00 -17.75
CA ILE A 368 3.57 7.34 -18.41
C ILE A 368 2.37 8.28 -18.42
N SER A 369 1.79 8.50 -19.60
CA SER A 369 0.72 9.46 -19.84
C SER A 369 -0.51 8.78 -20.37
N LEU A 370 -1.70 9.15 -19.89
CA LEU A 370 -2.98 8.71 -20.43
C LEU A 370 -3.40 9.63 -21.58
N PHE A 371 -3.69 9.02 -22.74
CA PHE A 371 -4.39 9.66 -23.84
C PHE A 371 -5.77 9.05 -23.93
N ASN A 372 -6.81 9.87 -23.78
CA ASN A 372 -8.17 9.38 -23.87
C ASN A 372 -9.14 10.43 -24.43
N GLN A 373 -10.31 9.95 -24.83
CA GLN A 373 -11.48 10.76 -25.15
C GLN A 373 -12.75 10.01 -24.71
N LYS A 374 -13.79 10.74 -24.32
CA LYS A 374 -15.07 10.11 -23.95
C LYS A 374 -15.84 9.73 -25.20
N VAL A 375 -16.28 8.49 -25.28
CA VAL A 375 -16.99 7.98 -26.47
C VAL A 375 -18.32 8.70 -26.71
N ALA A 376 -18.98 9.20 -25.66
CA ALA A 376 -20.23 9.95 -25.82
C ALA A 376 -20.02 11.41 -26.30
N ALA A 377 -18.82 11.99 -26.10
CA ALA A 377 -18.56 13.40 -26.35
C ALA A 377 -17.87 13.65 -27.69
N PHE A 378 -17.02 12.71 -28.15
CA PHE A 378 -16.18 12.87 -29.35
C PHE A 378 -15.44 14.23 -29.39
N ASP A 379 -14.93 14.65 -28.24
CA ASP A 379 -14.26 15.94 -28.02
C ASP A 379 -12.79 15.96 -28.48
N GLY A 380 -12.28 14.82 -28.97
CA GLY A 380 -10.92 14.64 -29.46
C GLY A 380 -9.97 14.10 -28.38
N PHE A 381 -8.96 13.34 -28.81
CA PHE A 381 -7.93 12.81 -27.92
C PHE A 381 -7.07 13.92 -27.32
N HIS A 382 -6.88 13.86 -26.01
CA HIS A 382 -6.00 14.74 -25.28
C HIS A 382 -5.14 13.96 -24.27
N GLU A 383 -3.98 14.51 -23.94
CA GLU A 383 -3.15 14.03 -22.83
C GLU A 383 -3.84 14.43 -21.52
N SER A 384 -4.58 13.49 -20.91
CA SER A 384 -5.40 13.76 -19.72
C SER A 384 -4.54 13.88 -18.47
N THR A 385 -3.65 12.91 -18.24
CA THR A 385 -2.82 12.86 -17.03
C THR A 385 -1.48 12.22 -17.31
N THR A 386 -0.42 12.82 -16.76
CA THR A 386 0.95 12.27 -16.83
C THR A 386 1.42 11.90 -15.45
N TYR A 387 2.11 10.77 -15.35
CA TYR A 387 2.67 10.25 -14.11
C TYR A 387 4.15 9.94 -14.28
N ASN A 388 4.90 10.01 -13.19
CA ASN A 388 6.20 9.38 -13.12
C ASN A 388 6.02 7.85 -13.05
N LEU A 389 6.67 7.14 -13.97
CA LEU A 389 6.47 5.71 -14.19
C LEU A 389 6.89 4.85 -12.98
N VAL A 390 8.00 5.19 -12.32
CA VAL A 390 8.56 4.37 -11.23
C VAL A 390 7.85 4.61 -9.91
N SER A 391 7.47 5.86 -9.65
CA SER A 391 6.93 6.27 -8.36
C SER A 391 5.40 6.29 -8.29
N GLY A 392 4.70 6.36 -9.43
CA GLY A 392 3.24 6.44 -9.47
C GLY A 392 2.67 7.85 -9.31
N TRP A 393 3.51 8.87 -9.07
CA TRP A 393 3.03 10.23 -8.80
C TRP A 393 2.55 10.95 -10.05
N GLN A 394 1.38 11.58 -9.95
CA GLN A 394 0.84 12.46 -10.98
C GLN A 394 1.69 13.73 -11.10
N MET A 395 2.17 14.02 -12.32
CA MET A 395 2.97 15.18 -12.66
C MET A 395 2.08 16.32 -13.16
N LYS A 396 2.39 17.56 -12.79
CA LYS A 396 1.72 18.73 -13.38
C LYS A 396 2.42 19.11 -14.69
N THR A 397 1.64 19.45 -15.72
CA THR A 397 2.10 19.73 -17.09
C THR A 397 3.15 20.86 -17.19
N LYS A 398 3.27 21.72 -16.16
CA LYS A 398 4.26 22.81 -16.07
C LYS A 398 5.63 22.39 -15.50
N ASP A 399 5.78 21.21 -14.91
CA ASP A 399 6.99 20.79 -14.17
C ASP A 399 8.09 20.16 -15.06
N ARG A 400 8.13 20.47 -16.37
CA ARG A 400 9.25 20.08 -17.26
C ARG A 400 10.56 20.82 -16.95
N LEU A 401 10.66 21.53 -15.83
CA LEU A 401 11.83 22.35 -15.46
C LEU A 401 13.01 21.43 -15.08
N LYS A 402 14.12 21.59 -15.80
CA LYS A 402 15.39 20.86 -15.62
C LYS A 402 15.76 20.75 -14.14
N GLU A 403 15.71 19.54 -13.60
CA GLU A 403 16.11 19.23 -12.22
C GLU A 403 17.57 19.66 -11.98
N LYS A 404 17.83 20.35 -10.87
CA LYS A 404 19.17 20.81 -10.47
C LYS A 404 19.56 20.17 -9.15
N GLN A 405 20.76 19.58 -9.09
CA GLN A 405 21.33 19.06 -7.84
C GLN A 405 21.70 20.21 -6.89
N LEU A 406 21.34 20.08 -5.62
CA LEU A 406 21.70 20.99 -4.54
C LEU A 406 22.42 20.22 -3.44
N TYR A 407 23.73 20.40 -3.32
CA TYR A 407 24.53 19.72 -2.30
C TYR A 407 24.45 20.42 -0.95
N ILE A 408 24.16 19.66 0.10
CA ILE A 408 24.06 20.08 1.49
C ILE A 408 25.11 19.33 2.31
N GLY A 409 25.95 20.04 3.03
CA GLY A 409 27.03 19.47 3.83
C GLY A 409 26.60 19.09 5.25
N ALA A 410 27.27 18.12 5.85
CA ALA A 410 27.16 17.86 7.28
C ALA A 410 28.49 17.32 7.84
N THR A 411 28.95 17.88 8.95
CA THR A 411 30.18 17.44 9.64
C THR A 411 29.85 16.85 10.99
N MET A 412 30.43 15.69 11.31
CA MET A 412 30.20 15.00 12.58
C MET A 412 31.32 14.01 12.89
N ASP A 413 31.39 13.54 14.12
CA ASP A 413 32.32 12.47 14.48
C ASP A 413 31.75 11.12 14.09
N LEU A 414 32.46 10.35 13.27
CA LEU A 414 32.06 8.99 12.88
C LEU A 414 33.03 7.91 13.38
N SER A 415 34.18 8.30 13.94
CA SER A 415 35.27 7.37 14.27
C SER A 415 35.91 7.52 15.66
N LYS A 416 35.68 8.63 16.37
CA LYS A 416 36.25 8.91 17.70
C LYS A 416 35.17 8.92 18.80
N GLY A 417 35.44 9.66 19.88
CA GLY A 417 34.73 9.54 21.15
C GLY A 417 33.27 9.99 21.14
N ALA A 418 32.88 10.85 20.20
CA ALA A 418 31.51 11.32 19.99
C ALA A 418 30.78 10.56 18.87
N SER A 419 31.41 9.53 18.28
CA SER A 419 30.84 8.74 17.18
C SER A 419 29.51 8.02 17.46
N PRO A 420 29.16 7.58 18.69
CA PRO A 420 27.83 7.03 18.94
C PRO A 420 26.71 8.02 18.61
N ILE A 421 26.92 9.30 18.92
CA ILE A 421 25.96 10.37 18.62
C ILE A 421 26.04 10.75 17.14
N GLY A 422 27.25 10.92 16.58
CA GLY A 422 27.42 11.33 15.19
C GLY A 422 26.84 10.34 14.18
N LYS A 423 26.86 9.04 14.48
CA LYS A 423 26.16 8.01 13.69
C LYS A 423 24.64 8.19 13.69
N ARG A 424 24.03 8.50 14.84
CA ARG A 424 22.58 8.77 14.92
C ARG A 424 22.19 10.05 14.20
N VAL A 425 23.05 11.09 14.26
CA VAL A 425 22.88 12.31 13.47
C VAL A 425 22.85 11.99 11.98
N LYS A 426 23.85 11.24 11.49
CA LYS A 426 23.94 10.80 10.10
C LYS A 426 22.71 9.99 9.66
N GLU A 427 22.34 8.97 10.44
CA GLU A 427 21.20 8.10 10.13
C GLU A 427 19.89 8.89 9.98
N GLY A 428 19.63 9.86 10.87
CA GLY A 428 18.42 10.67 10.81
C GLY A 428 18.36 11.59 9.58
N LEU A 429 19.49 12.20 9.22
CA LEU A 429 19.61 13.00 7.99
C LEU A 429 19.42 12.13 6.75
N GLU A 430 20.17 11.03 6.64
CA GLU A 430 20.10 10.12 5.48
C GLU A 430 18.69 9.56 5.29
N LEU A 431 18.02 9.15 6.38
CA LEU A 431 16.65 8.67 6.31
C LEU A 431 15.67 9.69 5.71
N ALA A 432 15.87 10.99 6.00
CA ALA A 432 15.05 12.05 5.44
C ALA A 432 15.40 12.36 3.98
N PHE A 433 16.68 12.37 3.62
CA PHE A 433 17.12 12.57 2.23
C PHE A 433 16.72 11.41 1.33
N ASP A 434 16.87 10.15 1.78
CA ASP A 434 16.40 8.96 1.05
C ASP A 434 14.88 9.02 0.79
N LYS A 435 14.13 9.48 1.80
CA LYS A 435 12.71 9.76 1.63
C LYS A 435 12.50 10.83 0.58
N GLU A 436 13.20 11.95 0.64
CA GLU A 436 13.05 13.04 -0.32
C GLU A 436 13.41 12.59 -1.74
N HIS A 437 14.45 11.79 -1.93
CA HIS A 437 14.78 11.17 -3.22
C HIS A 437 13.69 10.22 -3.71
N THR A 438 12.99 9.56 -2.80
CA THR A 438 11.87 8.67 -3.16
C THR A 438 10.58 9.43 -3.47
N LEU A 439 10.32 10.52 -2.75
CA LEU A 439 9.05 11.28 -2.83
C LEU A 439 9.13 12.48 -3.79
N ASN A 440 10.33 12.99 -4.05
CA ASN A 440 10.65 14.18 -4.85
C ASN A 440 9.69 15.36 -4.55
N THR A 441 9.61 15.76 -3.28
CA THR A 441 8.64 16.75 -2.81
C THR A 441 9.07 18.20 -3.06
N VAL A 442 10.35 18.44 -3.32
CA VAL A 442 10.91 19.76 -3.69
C VAL A 442 10.97 19.90 -5.22
N PRO A 443 10.11 20.73 -5.83
CA PRO A 443 10.05 20.84 -7.29
C PRO A 443 11.36 21.38 -7.90
N GLY A 444 11.88 20.68 -8.92
CA GLY A 444 13.03 21.14 -9.72
C GLY A 444 14.38 21.05 -9.01
N ILE A 445 14.46 20.51 -7.80
CA ILE A 445 15.70 20.40 -7.02
C ILE A 445 15.87 18.98 -6.51
N ILE A 446 17.05 18.42 -6.70
CA ILE A 446 17.46 17.15 -6.09
C ILE A 446 18.43 17.48 -4.96
N PRO A 447 17.98 17.52 -3.70
CA PRO A 447 18.87 17.81 -2.57
C PRO A 447 19.77 16.60 -2.30
N GLU A 448 21.08 16.80 -2.20
CA GLU A 448 22.08 15.75 -2.00
C GLU A 448 22.84 15.97 -0.68
N LEU A 449 22.93 14.95 0.17
CA LEU A 449 23.62 15.06 1.45
C LEU A 449 25.08 14.60 1.34
N ALA A 450 26.01 15.48 1.72
CA ALA A 450 27.44 15.19 1.80
C ALA A 450 27.89 15.15 3.28
N THR A 451 28.06 13.95 3.83
CA THR A 451 28.54 13.77 5.22
C THR A 451 30.05 13.56 5.28
N LYS A 452 30.71 14.13 6.29
CA LYS A 452 32.16 13.97 6.53
C LYS A 452 32.50 13.74 8.00
N ASP A 453 33.42 12.81 8.23
CA ASP A 453 34.00 12.50 9.53
C ASP A 453 35.06 13.55 9.93
N ASP A 454 34.79 14.30 10.98
CA ASP A 454 35.67 15.34 11.52
C ASP A 454 36.42 14.92 12.80
N GLU A 455 36.25 13.67 13.24
CA GLU A 455 36.90 13.11 14.44
C GLU A 455 36.64 13.89 15.74
N TYR A 456 35.62 14.76 15.78
CA TYR A 456 35.34 15.63 16.91
C TYR A 456 36.49 16.60 17.26
N THR A 457 37.29 17.01 16.27
CA THR A 457 38.44 17.92 16.46
C THR A 457 38.27 19.22 15.67
N PRO A 458 38.38 20.41 16.31
CA PRO A 458 38.22 21.71 15.64
C PRO A 458 39.08 21.89 14.38
N ILE A 459 40.34 21.45 14.42
CA ILE A 459 41.29 21.58 13.30
C ILE A 459 40.82 20.77 12.08
N LYS A 460 40.36 19.52 12.30
CA LYS A 460 39.88 18.68 11.20
C LYS A 460 38.52 19.17 10.70
N THR A 461 37.62 19.59 11.58
CA THR A 461 36.32 20.18 11.18
C THR A 461 36.54 21.37 10.25
N ARG A 462 37.40 22.33 10.63
CA ARG A 462 37.73 23.49 9.79
C ARG A 462 38.22 23.07 8.41
N SER A 463 39.21 22.18 8.35
CA SER A 463 39.76 21.69 7.08
C SER A 463 38.71 20.99 6.20
N VAL A 464 37.81 20.21 6.80
CA VAL A 464 36.73 19.54 6.08
C VAL A 464 35.72 20.54 5.51
N VAL A 465 35.32 21.54 6.30
CA VAL A 465 34.38 22.59 5.86
C VAL A 465 34.96 23.39 4.71
N GLU A 466 36.22 23.84 4.81
CA GLU A 466 36.89 24.59 3.74
C GLU A 466 36.92 23.80 2.43
N LYS A 467 37.29 22.51 2.48
CA LYS A 467 37.29 21.62 1.31
C LYS A 467 35.91 21.38 0.70
N MET A 468 34.84 21.46 1.50
CA MET A 468 33.47 21.34 1.02
C MET A 468 32.99 22.63 0.37
N VAL A 469 33.37 23.78 0.94
CA VAL A 469 33.09 25.11 0.38
C VAL A 469 33.82 25.30 -0.96
N GLU A 470 35.08 24.87 -1.07
CA GLU A 470 35.83 24.85 -2.34
C GLU A 470 35.12 24.05 -3.45
N LYS A 471 34.31 23.05 -3.07
CA LYS A 471 33.50 22.23 -3.99
C LYS A 471 32.09 22.79 -4.24
N GLY A 472 31.82 24.00 -3.75
CA GLY A 472 30.52 24.67 -3.90
C GLY A 472 29.47 24.25 -2.87
N ILE A 473 29.82 23.49 -1.83
CA ILE A 473 28.90 23.12 -0.74
C ILE A 473 28.99 24.18 0.35
N ASN A 474 28.10 25.16 0.30
CA ASN A 474 28.07 26.31 1.20
C ASN A 474 26.84 26.35 2.13
N THR A 475 25.97 25.34 2.07
CA THR A 475 24.87 25.12 3.01
C THR A 475 25.14 23.83 3.78
N PHE A 476 25.06 23.88 5.11
CA PHE A 476 25.27 22.73 5.99
C PHE A 476 24.05 22.49 6.86
N ILE A 477 23.80 21.23 7.21
CA ILE A 477 22.71 20.82 8.10
C ILE A 477 23.22 19.87 9.19
N GLY A 478 22.70 19.99 10.41
CA GLY A 478 22.91 18.98 11.46
C GLY A 478 24.35 18.80 11.94
N SER A 479 25.25 19.75 11.66
CA SER A 479 26.67 19.62 11.99
C SER A 479 26.90 19.51 13.50
N GLN A 480 27.73 18.56 13.94
CA GLN A 480 27.85 18.13 15.33
C GLN A 480 29.02 18.82 16.06
N GLY A 481 28.75 19.33 17.27
CA GLY A 481 29.79 19.72 18.24
C GLY A 481 30.08 21.21 18.34
N SER A 482 30.22 21.73 19.57
CA SER A 482 30.40 23.16 19.82
C SER A 482 31.75 23.70 19.33
N ALA A 483 32.86 23.12 19.80
CA ALA A 483 34.19 23.57 19.35
C ALA A 483 34.43 23.28 17.86
N SER A 484 33.79 22.24 17.32
CA SER A 484 33.78 21.92 15.88
C SER A 484 33.15 23.07 15.10
N LEU A 485 31.94 23.51 15.47
CA LEU A 485 31.26 24.65 14.86
C LEU A 485 32.00 25.98 15.06
N GLU A 486 32.59 26.19 16.24
CA GLU A 486 33.36 27.40 16.56
C GLU A 486 34.57 27.60 15.64
N SER A 487 35.21 26.51 15.23
CA SER A 487 36.40 26.52 14.36
C SER A 487 36.16 27.19 12.99
N TYR A 488 34.90 27.31 12.57
CA TYR A 488 34.52 27.97 11.32
C TYR A 488 33.45 29.05 11.48
N LEU A 489 33.34 29.63 12.68
CA LEU A 489 32.39 30.69 12.97
C LEU A 489 32.65 31.99 12.17
N ASP A 490 33.90 32.29 11.83
CA ASP A 490 34.28 33.37 10.91
C ASP A 490 33.67 33.19 9.51
N LEU A 491 33.65 31.97 8.95
CA LEU A 491 33.02 31.71 7.64
C LEU A 491 31.50 31.93 7.67
N ILE A 492 30.88 31.65 8.82
CA ILE A 492 29.46 31.90 9.06
C ILE A 492 29.19 33.40 9.17
N ARG A 493 30.01 34.13 9.93
CA ARG A 493 29.90 35.60 10.07
C ARG A 493 30.06 36.32 8.74
N ASP A 494 31.00 35.86 7.92
CA ASP A 494 31.27 36.41 6.59
C ASP A 494 30.21 36.04 5.54
N GLY A 495 29.22 35.20 5.89
CA GLY A 495 28.19 34.72 4.96
C GLY A 495 28.66 33.70 3.91
N LYS A 496 29.88 33.17 4.06
CA LYS A 496 30.45 32.14 3.16
C LYS A 496 29.81 30.77 3.39
N VAL A 497 29.30 30.51 4.59
CA VAL A 497 28.68 29.24 4.99
C VAL A 497 27.38 29.49 5.73
N LEU A 498 26.28 28.92 5.24
CA LEU A 498 25.02 28.80 5.97
C LEU A 498 25.01 27.48 6.75
N VAL A 499 24.74 27.53 8.05
CA VAL A 499 24.55 26.33 8.88
C VAL A 499 23.14 26.32 9.45
N LEU A 500 22.40 25.29 9.07
CA LEU A 500 21.05 25.00 9.55
C LEU A 500 21.08 23.91 10.60
N PHE A 501 20.39 24.17 11.69
CA PHE A 501 20.07 23.21 12.75
C PHE A 501 21.30 22.43 13.25
N PRO A 502 22.41 23.10 13.62
CA PRO A 502 23.57 22.40 14.13
C PRO A 502 23.22 21.64 15.42
N PHE A 503 23.84 20.48 15.63
CA PHE A 503 23.65 19.68 16.84
C PHE A 503 24.50 20.24 17.99
N THR A 504 24.16 21.46 18.43
CA THR A 504 24.71 22.11 19.63
C THR A 504 23.77 23.17 20.18
N GLY A 505 23.75 23.30 21.50
CA GLY A 505 23.06 24.36 22.25
C GLY A 505 24.00 25.44 22.81
N ALA A 506 25.27 25.51 22.38
CA ALA A 506 26.24 26.39 23.02
C ALA A 506 25.86 27.89 22.91
N PRO A 507 25.95 28.68 24.01
CA PRO A 507 25.46 30.06 24.05
C PRO A 507 26.15 31.02 23.08
N ILE A 508 27.43 30.78 22.77
CA ILE A 508 28.22 31.63 21.85
C ILE A 508 27.60 31.74 20.45
N PHE A 509 26.74 30.79 20.07
CA PHE A 509 26.06 30.71 18.78
C PHE A 509 24.66 31.34 18.76
N ARG A 510 24.19 31.88 19.88
CA ARG A 510 22.82 32.39 20.05
C ARG A 510 22.82 33.92 20.05
N LYS A 511 23.31 34.51 18.96
CA LYS A 511 23.38 35.96 18.80
C LYS A 511 22.61 36.42 17.56
N PRO A 512 21.90 37.56 17.61
CA PRO A 512 21.11 38.06 16.48
C PRO A 512 21.94 38.36 15.23
N ASP A 513 23.22 38.72 15.40
CA ASP A 513 24.15 39.08 14.33
C ASP A 513 24.65 37.88 13.51
N LEU A 514 24.52 36.65 14.02
CA LEU A 514 24.92 35.41 13.32
C LEU A 514 23.88 34.99 12.27
N LYS A 515 23.62 35.84 11.27
CA LYS A 515 22.55 35.66 10.26
C LYS A 515 22.58 34.32 9.52
N TYR A 516 23.76 33.80 9.24
CA TYR A 516 23.95 32.53 8.53
C TYR A 516 23.97 31.30 9.45
N LEU A 517 23.47 31.45 10.68
CA LEU A 517 23.30 30.38 11.65
C LEU A 517 21.86 30.34 12.15
N ILE A 518 21.18 29.22 11.94
CA ILE A 518 19.79 29.02 12.38
C ILE A 518 19.73 27.74 13.20
N HIS A 519 19.14 27.79 14.38
CA HIS A 519 19.03 26.66 15.29
C HIS A 519 17.64 26.04 15.24
N TYR A 520 17.55 24.72 15.37
CA TYR A 520 16.29 24.06 15.70
C TYR A 520 16.11 24.02 17.22
N ARG A 521 17.02 23.34 17.91
CA ARG A 521 17.03 23.09 19.36
C ARG A 521 17.24 24.33 20.24
N GLY A 522 16.89 24.23 21.53
CA GLY A 522 17.19 25.23 22.56
C GLY A 522 18.66 25.28 23.01
N SER A 523 19.00 26.24 23.89
CA SER A 523 20.38 26.45 24.39
C SER A 523 20.73 25.57 25.60
N TYR A 524 22.01 25.25 25.76
CA TYR A 524 22.51 24.50 26.92
C TYR A 524 22.35 25.26 28.24
N ILE A 525 22.38 26.60 28.23
CA ILE A 525 22.04 27.40 29.42
C ILE A 525 20.64 27.04 29.90
N ARG A 526 19.67 27.04 28.97
CA ARG A 526 18.29 26.70 29.30
C ARG A 526 18.16 25.28 29.81
N GLU A 527 18.84 24.32 29.18
CA GLU A 527 18.87 22.94 29.65
C GLU A 527 19.41 22.82 31.08
N GLY A 528 20.53 23.49 31.38
CA GLY A 528 21.13 23.52 32.72
C GLY A 528 20.24 24.18 33.78
N GLU A 529 19.58 25.29 33.42
CA GLU A 529 18.60 25.95 34.29
C GLU A 529 17.44 25.01 34.63
N GLU A 530 16.86 24.33 33.63
CA GLU A 530 15.71 23.44 33.81
C GLU A 530 16.07 22.20 34.64
N LEU A 531 17.23 21.58 34.41
CA LEU A 531 17.69 20.44 35.21
C LEU A 531 17.89 20.80 36.69
N VAL A 532 18.48 21.96 36.98
CA VAL A 532 18.65 22.42 38.36
C VAL A 532 17.30 22.78 38.99
N GLN A 533 16.42 23.45 38.26
CA GLN A 533 15.08 23.75 38.77
C GLN A 533 14.32 22.46 39.11
N TYR A 534 14.39 21.45 38.24
CA TYR A 534 13.82 20.14 38.48
C TYR A 534 14.45 19.44 39.71
N ALA A 535 15.78 19.46 39.81
CA ALA A 535 16.50 18.89 40.95
C ALA A 535 16.02 19.47 42.28
N ILE A 536 15.87 20.79 42.37
CA ILE A 536 15.51 21.47 43.62
C ILE A 536 14.01 21.37 43.92
N LYS A 537 13.16 21.65 42.92
CA LYS A 537 11.71 21.77 43.12
C LYS A 537 11.04 20.40 43.21
N ASP A 538 11.42 19.47 42.35
CA ASP A 538 10.74 18.18 42.20
C ASP A 538 11.48 17.07 42.96
N LEU A 539 12.82 16.97 42.79
CA LEU A 539 13.62 15.93 43.45
C LEU A 539 14.05 16.29 44.88
N LYS A 540 13.83 17.54 45.31
CA LYS A 540 14.23 18.07 46.62
C LYS A 540 15.73 17.87 46.91
N ALA A 541 16.56 17.97 45.88
CA ALA A 541 18.01 17.81 45.95
C ALA A 541 18.63 18.82 46.93
N LYS A 542 19.58 18.35 47.75
CA LYS A 542 20.26 19.17 48.77
C LYS A 542 21.74 19.39 48.45
N LYS A 543 22.38 18.42 47.80
CA LYS A 543 23.79 18.43 47.39
C LYS A 543 23.89 18.03 45.93
N ILE A 544 24.23 19.01 45.10
CA ILE A 544 24.33 18.84 43.65
C ILE A 544 25.81 18.87 43.24
N ALA A 545 26.24 17.88 42.46
CA ALA A 545 27.52 17.90 41.75
C ALA A 545 27.28 18.07 40.25
N ILE A 546 28.12 18.86 39.59
CA ILE A 546 28.05 19.14 38.16
C ILE A 546 29.33 18.64 37.51
N PHE A 547 29.24 17.55 36.77
CA PHE A 547 30.33 16.97 36.00
C PHE A 547 30.26 17.44 34.55
N TYR A 548 31.25 18.18 34.07
CA TYR A 548 31.15 18.84 32.77
C TYR A 548 32.47 18.84 32.00
N GLN A 549 32.36 18.84 30.68
CA GLN A 549 33.52 19.00 29.80
C GLN A 549 34.00 20.46 29.81
N ASP A 550 35.30 20.70 29.95
CA ASP A 550 35.85 22.05 30.11
C ASP A 550 35.97 22.84 28.78
N ASP A 551 34.86 22.93 28.04
CA ASP A 551 34.75 23.67 26.78
C ASP A 551 33.37 24.33 26.63
N ALA A 552 33.12 24.95 25.47
CA ALA A 552 31.86 25.64 25.18
C ALA A 552 30.61 24.75 25.28
N PHE A 553 30.75 23.43 25.15
CA PHE A 553 29.64 22.49 25.38
C PHE A 553 29.36 22.35 26.88
N GLY A 554 30.34 21.93 27.68
CA GLY A 554 30.09 21.66 29.10
C GLY A 554 29.79 22.93 29.90
N LYS A 555 30.45 24.05 29.57
CA LYS A 555 30.29 25.34 30.25
C LYS A 555 28.90 25.97 30.05
N GLY A 556 28.24 25.71 28.92
CA GLY A 556 26.92 26.29 28.65
C GLY A 556 25.87 25.83 29.68
N ALA A 557 25.78 24.53 29.95
CA ALA A 557 24.86 24.02 30.97
C ALA A 557 25.32 24.35 32.40
N LEU A 558 26.63 24.45 32.65
CA LEU A 558 27.16 24.90 33.94
C LEU A 558 26.71 26.34 34.25
N GLU A 559 26.75 27.24 33.27
CA GLU A 559 26.30 28.63 33.43
C GLU A 559 24.83 28.69 33.82
N GLY A 560 23.97 27.96 33.10
CA GLY A 560 22.54 27.87 33.43
C GLY A 560 22.29 27.26 34.81
N ALA A 561 23.02 26.18 35.13
CA ALA A 561 22.94 25.55 36.44
C ALA A 561 23.33 26.51 37.57
N ARG A 562 24.44 27.25 37.43
CA ARG A 562 24.87 28.28 38.39
C ARG A 562 23.82 29.35 38.59
N LYS A 563 23.20 29.84 37.52
CA LYS A 563 22.15 30.86 37.59
C LYS A 563 20.93 30.36 38.35
N ALA A 564 20.48 29.14 38.08
CA ALA A 564 19.35 28.52 38.79
C ALA A 564 19.68 28.21 40.26
N LEU A 565 20.89 27.72 40.57
CA LEU A 565 21.36 27.46 41.94
C LEU A 565 21.40 28.75 42.77
N LYS A 566 21.95 29.83 42.19
CA LYS A 566 21.99 31.16 42.81
C LYS A 566 20.59 31.69 43.07
N ALA A 567 19.68 31.58 42.10
CA ALA A 567 18.29 32.01 42.25
C ALA A 567 17.54 31.22 43.33
N ALA A 568 17.91 29.96 43.55
CA ALA A 568 17.33 29.10 44.58
C ALA A 568 18.03 29.20 45.95
N GLY A 569 19.06 30.05 46.10
CA GLY A 569 19.80 30.20 47.35
C GLY A 569 20.68 28.98 47.72
N VAL A 570 20.98 28.10 46.78
CA VAL A 570 21.83 26.92 47.03
C VAL A 570 23.31 27.31 46.90
N ALA A 571 23.94 27.58 48.04
CA ALA A 571 25.34 28.03 48.10
C ALA A 571 26.39 26.91 48.04
N LYS A 572 26.01 25.66 48.35
CA LYS A 572 26.94 24.52 48.41
C LYS A 572 26.65 23.50 47.30
N PHE A 573 27.40 23.59 46.21
CA PHE A 573 27.41 22.63 45.10
C PHE A 573 28.84 22.36 44.64
N LEU A 574 29.08 21.24 43.97
CA LEU A 574 30.41 20.82 43.52
C LEU A 574 30.51 20.91 42.00
N GLU A 575 31.57 21.54 41.49
CA GLU A 575 31.87 21.63 40.06
C GLU A 575 33.09 20.77 39.70
N LEU A 576 32.98 19.99 38.64
CA LEU A 576 33.97 18.99 38.24
C LEU A 576 34.24 19.08 36.74
N PRO A 577 35.21 19.92 36.32
CA PRO A 577 35.66 19.98 34.94
C PRO A 577 36.43 18.71 34.56
N HIS A 578 36.36 18.31 33.29
CA HIS A 578 37.28 17.36 32.67
C HIS A 578 37.59 17.74 31.23
N GLU A 579 38.73 17.27 30.71
CA GLU A 579 39.17 17.55 29.33
C GLU A 579 38.43 16.70 28.28
N ARG A 580 38.49 17.10 27.01
CA ARG A 580 37.91 16.36 25.89
C ARG A 580 38.74 15.09 25.59
N ASN A 581 38.08 14.01 25.16
CA ASN A 581 38.72 12.76 24.71
C ASN A 581 39.56 12.02 25.77
N VAL A 582 39.44 12.37 27.06
CA VAL A 582 40.02 11.61 28.16
C VAL A 582 39.06 10.52 28.63
N VAL A 583 39.56 9.49 29.32
CA VAL A 583 38.73 8.40 29.89
C VAL A 583 39.13 8.04 31.34
N ASP A 584 40.04 8.81 31.94
CA ASP A 584 40.46 8.66 33.33
C ASP A 584 39.90 9.81 34.19
N TYR A 585 39.06 9.47 35.18
CA TYR A 585 38.32 10.40 36.04
C TYR A 585 38.56 10.15 37.54
N LYS A 586 39.69 9.53 37.91
CA LYS A 586 39.97 9.14 39.30
C LYS A 586 39.95 10.33 40.26
N LYS A 587 40.47 11.49 39.82
CA LYS A 587 40.52 12.72 40.62
C LYS A 587 39.12 13.25 40.88
N GLU A 588 38.27 13.26 39.86
CA GLU A 588 36.88 13.69 39.92
C GLU A 588 36.06 12.72 40.78
N ALA A 589 36.29 11.41 40.63
CA ALA A 589 35.66 10.37 41.44
C ALA A 589 35.91 10.54 42.94
N VAL A 590 37.15 10.87 43.35
CA VAL A 590 37.49 11.14 44.76
C VAL A 590 36.68 12.35 45.27
N LYS A 591 36.70 13.46 44.54
CA LYS A 591 35.95 14.67 44.91
C LYS A 591 34.44 14.42 45.03
N ILE A 592 33.86 13.62 44.12
CA ILE A 592 32.44 13.25 44.19
C ILE A 592 32.15 12.43 45.45
N ARG A 593 33.03 11.47 45.82
CA ARG A 593 32.87 10.66 47.04
C ARG A 593 32.93 11.52 48.29
N ASP A 594 33.90 12.44 48.37
CA ASP A 594 34.09 13.33 49.52
C ASP A 594 32.90 14.28 49.72
N PHE A 595 32.35 14.81 48.63
CA PHE A 595 31.19 15.70 48.68
C PHE A 595 29.88 14.93 48.97
N ASN A 596 29.80 13.69 48.50
CA ASN A 596 28.65 12.78 48.56
C ASN A 596 27.33 13.45 48.11
N PRO A 597 27.20 13.82 46.83
CA PRO A 597 25.99 14.44 46.31
C PRO A 597 24.82 13.46 46.27
N ASP A 598 23.61 13.96 46.47
CA ASP A 598 22.37 13.20 46.18
C ASP A 598 21.99 13.28 44.69
N THR A 599 22.45 14.32 44.00
CA THR A 599 22.14 14.58 42.59
C THR A 599 23.41 14.93 41.81
N ILE A 600 23.61 14.29 40.66
CA ILE A 600 24.74 14.53 39.76
C ILE A 600 24.19 14.98 38.40
N LEU A 601 24.43 16.24 38.06
CA LEU A 601 24.18 16.78 36.72
C LEU A 601 25.42 16.52 35.86
N PHE A 602 25.24 16.02 34.64
CA PHE A 602 26.34 15.72 33.74
C PHE A 602 26.16 16.36 32.35
N SER A 603 27.11 17.24 32.01
CA SER A 603 27.20 18.00 30.76
C SER A 603 28.46 17.57 30.01
N THR A 604 28.43 16.34 29.50
CA THR A 604 29.57 15.68 28.87
C THR A 604 29.11 14.71 27.77
N ASN A 605 30.04 14.05 27.08
CA ASN A 605 29.72 13.02 26.09
C ASN A 605 29.46 11.65 26.75
N THR A 606 28.84 10.74 26.01
CA THR A 606 28.47 9.40 26.49
C THR A 606 29.65 8.59 27.03
N LEU A 607 30.82 8.66 26.38
CA LEU A 607 32.00 7.90 26.85
C LEU A 607 32.49 8.42 28.20
N SER A 608 32.49 9.73 28.41
CA SER A 608 32.98 10.33 29.65
C SER A 608 32.15 9.95 30.86
N ILE A 609 30.83 10.11 30.79
CA ILE A 609 29.94 9.76 31.91
C ILE A 609 29.95 8.25 32.20
N ARG A 610 30.03 7.40 31.17
CA ARG A 610 30.21 5.94 31.36
C ARG A 610 31.55 5.61 32.01
N GLY A 611 32.62 6.33 31.63
CA GLY A 611 33.93 6.21 32.25
C GLY A 611 33.88 6.53 33.73
N LEU A 612 33.25 7.64 34.11
CA LEU A 612 33.05 8.03 35.51
C LEU A 612 32.23 6.97 36.27
N ILE A 613 31.11 6.52 35.71
CA ILE A 613 30.26 5.48 36.33
C ILE A 613 31.06 4.19 36.56
N ARG A 614 31.87 3.77 35.58
CA ARG A 614 32.72 2.58 35.68
C ARG A 614 33.77 2.72 36.78
N GLN A 615 34.44 3.87 36.87
CA GLN A 615 35.52 4.07 37.85
C GLN A 615 35.00 4.18 39.28
N MET A 616 33.82 4.80 39.47
CA MET A 616 33.21 4.93 40.79
C MET A 616 32.48 3.65 41.23
N GLY A 617 32.03 2.85 40.27
CA GLY A 617 31.21 1.65 40.44
C GLY A 617 29.72 1.97 40.42
N VAL A 618 28.91 1.13 39.76
CA VAL A 618 27.44 1.31 39.65
C VAL A 618 26.77 1.42 41.02
N GLN A 619 27.24 0.65 42.00
CA GLN A 619 26.73 0.66 43.38
C GLN A 619 26.79 2.05 44.04
N TYR A 620 27.78 2.87 43.68
CA TYR A 620 27.89 4.23 44.22
C TYR A 620 26.71 5.12 43.78
N PHE A 621 26.16 4.89 42.59
CA PHE A 621 25.07 5.68 42.02
C PHE A 621 23.69 5.16 42.41
N ALA A 622 23.61 4.03 43.11
CA ALA A 622 22.34 3.53 43.63
C ALA A 622 21.72 4.56 44.59
N GLY A 623 20.48 4.95 44.33
CA GLY A 623 19.77 5.98 45.10
C GLY A 623 20.21 7.43 44.83
N LYS A 624 21.08 7.69 43.85
CA LYS A 624 21.44 9.04 43.40
C LYS A 624 20.66 9.40 42.14
N ASN A 625 20.33 10.69 41.98
CA ASN A 625 19.67 11.19 40.78
C ASN A 625 20.71 11.60 39.72
N LEU A 626 20.66 11.00 38.53
CA LEU A 626 21.51 11.36 37.39
C LEU A 626 20.77 12.26 36.42
N LEU A 627 21.22 13.51 36.24
CA LEU A 627 20.56 14.50 35.37
C LEU A 627 21.41 14.85 34.14
N GLY A 628 20.91 14.60 32.94
CA GLY A 628 21.67 14.77 31.69
C GLY A 628 20.97 15.65 30.65
N LEU A 629 21.78 16.25 29.77
CA LEU A 629 21.35 17.07 28.63
C LEU A 629 20.74 16.27 27.47
N SER A 630 20.29 16.99 26.44
CA SER A 630 19.67 16.51 25.20
C SER A 630 20.52 15.64 24.29
N VAL A 631 21.82 15.54 24.55
CA VAL A 631 22.79 14.97 23.60
C VAL A 631 22.92 13.45 23.65
N TYR A 632 22.29 12.77 24.62
CA TYR A 632 22.48 11.34 24.83
C TYR A 632 21.54 10.46 23.99
N GLU A 633 22.11 9.45 23.33
CA GLU A 633 21.40 8.48 22.50
C GLU A 633 20.70 7.37 23.31
N ASP A 634 19.79 6.62 22.68
CA ASP A 634 18.99 5.57 23.34
C ASP A 634 19.85 4.44 23.94
N ALA A 635 21.03 4.21 23.38
CA ALA A 635 21.96 3.21 23.90
C ALA A 635 22.49 3.59 25.29
N PHE A 636 22.70 4.89 25.56
CA PHE A 636 23.09 5.36 26.88
C PHE A 636 21.95 5.25 27.89
N GLU A 637 20.73 5.60 27.47
CA GLU A 637 19.52 5.43 28.28
C GLU A 637 19.33 3.96 28.69
N ARG A 638 19.43 3.02 27.73
CA ARG A 638 19.38 1.58 28.03
C ARG A 638 20.47 1.16 29.02
N PHE A 639 21.70 1.65 28.85
CA PHE A 639 22.77 1.38 29.80
C PHE A 639 22.42 1.82 31.24
N LEU A 640 21.79 2.98 31.42
CA LEU A 640 21.36 3.44 32.75
C LEU A 640 20.25 2.55 33.32
N LYS A 641 19.25 2.18 32.49
CA LYS A 641 18.15 1.28 32.87
C LYS A 641 18.64 -0.11 33.26
N ASP A 642 19.49 -0.72 32.45
CA ASP A 642 20.06 -2.06 32.69
C ASP A 642 20.89 -2.12 33.98
N LYS A 643 21.37 -0.97 34.45
CA LYS A 643 22.11 -0.83 35.71
C LYS A 643 21.23 -0.42 36.89
N GLY A 644 19.92 -0.29 36.71
CA GLY A 644 18.97 0.12 37.75
C GLY A 644 19.24 1.52 38.30
N LEU A 645 19.83 2.41 37.48
CA LEU A 645 20.16 3.77 37.90
C LEU A 645 18.98 4.71 37.68
N THR A 646 18.73 5.58 38.64
CA THR A 646 17.72 6.65 38.52
C THR A 646 18.27 7.80 37.70
N PHE A 647 17.58 8.20 36.64
CA PHE A 647 18.04 9.28 35.78
C PHE A 647 16.91 10.16 35.24
N THR A 648 17.27 11.35 34.76
CA THR A 648 16.42 12.21 33.95
C THR A 648 17.25 12.86 32.86
N LEU A 649 16.83 12.72 31.61
CA LEU A 649 17.50 13.29 30.44
C LEU A 649 16.59 14.33 29.79
N ILE A 650 17.16 15.45 29.37
CA ILE A 650 16.45 16.37 28.48
C ILE A 650 16.32 15.73 27.10
N ARG A 651 15.23 16.02 26.38
CA ARG A 651 14.99 15.64 24.99
C ARG A 651 14.52 16.87 24.20
N MET A 652 14.90 16.96 22.93
CA MET A 652 14.50 18.04 22.00
C MET A 652 13.32 17.66 21.09
N VAL A 653 12.86 16.42 21.21
CA VAL A 653 11.77 15.83 20.44
C VAL A 653 10.92 15.01 21.40
N PRO A 654 9.63 14.76 21.07
CA PRO A 654 8.84 13.78 21.81
C PRO A 654 9.36 12.35 21.53
N ASP A 655 8.87 11.38 22.32
CA ASP A 655 9.29 9.98 22.18
C ASP A 655 9.02 9.44 20.76
N PRO A 656 10.05 9.10 19.97
CA PRO A 656 9.88 8.61 18.60
C PRO A 656 9.11 7.29 18.53
N GLN A 657 9.08 6.49 19.59
CA GLN A 657 8.41 5.19 19.62
C GLN A 657 6.90 5.35 19.77
N THR A 658 6.49 6.17 20.74
CA THR A 658 5.08 6.26 21.16
C THR A 658 4.36 7.50 20.64
N SER A 659 5.08 8.56 20.23
CA SER A 659 4.48 9.81 19.79
C SER A 659 3.53 9.61 18.61
N SER A 660 2.33 10.19 18.75
CA SER A 660 1.28 10.21 17.73
C SER A 660 1.42 11.41 16.77
N LEU A 661 2.48 12.21 16.85
CA LEU A 661 2.67 13.32 15.91
C LEU A 661 2.84 12.78 14.47
N PRO A 662 2.30 13.48 13.45
CA PRO A 662 2.51 13.12 12.05
C PRO A 662 3.97 12.87 11.68
N ILE A 663 4.88 13.75 12.10
CA ILE A 663 6.31 13.59 11.81
C ILE A 663 6.93 12.36 12.50
N ALA A 664 6.45 11.96 13.68
CA ALA A 664 6.91 10.76 14.39
C ALA A 664 6.44 9.48 13.69
N ARG A 665 5.18 9.44 13.22
CA ARG A 665 4.67 8.32 12.41
C ARG A 665 5.43 8.18 11.09
N GLU A 666 5.71 9.31 10.45
CA GLU A 666 6.46 9.34 9.20
C GLU A 666 7.89 8.82 9.42
N TYR A 667 8.56 9.27 10.48
CA TYR A 667 9.87 8.75 10.87
C TYR A 667 9.85 7.23 11.09
N ARG A 668 8.90 6.70 11.87
CA ARG A 668 8.79 5.24 12.10
C ARG A 668 8.58 4.45 10.82
N ALA A 669 7.69 4.90 9.94
CA ALA A 669 7.41 4.22 8.68
C ALA A 669 8.66 4.11 7.78
N TRP A 670 9.47 5.17 7.74
CA TRP A 670 10.72 5.17 6.97
C TRP A 670 11.83 4.39 7.67
N ALA A 671 11.95 4.52 8.99
CA ALA A 671 12.91 3.77 9.79
C ALA A 671 12.67 2.26 9.67
N ASP A 672 11.41 1.80 9.70
CA ASP A 672 11.04 0.40 9.49
C ASP A 672 11.46 -0.10 8.11
N LYS A 673 11.22 0.70 7.06
CA LYS A 673 11.60 0.37 5.68
C LYS A 673 13.11 0.16 5.53
N GLN A 674 13.92 0.90 6.28
CA GLN A 674 15.39 0.87 6.21
C GLN A 674 16.03 0.09 7.37
N SER A 675 15.24 -0.56 8.22
CA SER A 675 15.72 -1.27 9.42
C SER A 675 16.56 -0.39 10.37
N VAL A 676 16.24 0.89 10.46
CA VAL A 676 16.87 1.85 11.39
C VAL A 676 16.13 1.81 12.72
N SER A 677 16.86 1.77 13.84
CA SER A 677 16.25 1.80 15.18
C SER A 677 15.65 3.17 15.48
N TYR A 678 14.51 3.19 16.17
CA TYR A 678 13.92 4.45 16.64
C TYR A 678 14.80 5.04 17.74
N ASP A 679 15.43 6.18 17.46
CA ASP A 679 16.38 6.84 18.35
C ASP A 679 16.13 8.35 18.38
N LYS A 680 16.17 8.96 19.57
CA LYS A 680 15.79 10.38 19.75
C LYS A 680 16.69 11.33 18.96
N VAL A 681 17.99 11.03 18.84
CA VAL A 681 18.95 11.87 18.10
C VAL A 681 18.68 11.79 16.60
N SER A 682 18.47 10.58 16.08
CA SER A 682 18.14 10.40 14.66
C SER A 682 16.77 10.98 14.30
N PHE A 683 15.78 10.91 15.20
CA PHE A 683 14.47 11.52 14.98
C PHE A 683 14.53 13.05 14.92
N GLU A 684 15.33 13.68 15.79
CA GLU A 684 15.59 15.12 15.69
C GLU A 684 16.20 15.51 14.34
N GLN A 685 17.18 14.74 13.85
CA GLN A 685 17.78 15.05 12.55
C GLN A 685 16.85 14.79 11.37
N PHE A 686 15.98 13.80 11.49
CA PHE A 686 14.90 13.58 10.52
C PHE A 686 13.96 14.78 10.46
N ILE A 687 13.60 15.37 11.62
CA ILE A 687 12.83 16.62 11.69
C ILE A 687 13.60 17.76 11.02
N ASN A 688 14.87 17.97 11.37
CA ASN A 688 15.72 19.04 10.83
C ASN A 688 15.77 19.02 9.29
N ALA A 689 16.04 17.86 8.69
CA ALA A 689 16.06 17.71 7.23
C ALA A 689 14.69 17.97 6.60
N ASN A 690 13.60 17.56 7.25
CA ASN A 690 12.25 17.84 6.76
C ASN A 690 11.88 19.32 6.82
N ILE A 691 12.38 20.07 7.81
CA ILE A 691 12.21 21.53 7.86
C ILE A 691 12.97 22.17 6.70
N LEU A 692 14.18 21.70 6.37
CA LEU A 692 14.90 22.16 5.18
C LEU A 692 14.10 21.92 3.90
N PHE A 693 13.56 20.73 3.69
CA PHE A 693 12.75 20.46 2.48
C PHE A 693 11.51 21.34 2.40
N GLU A 694 10.85 21.59 3.53
CA GLU A 694 9.73 22.55 3.58
C GLU A 694 10.17 23.96 3.20
N ILE A 695 11.33 24.44 3.71
CA ILE A 695 11.90 25.72 3.30
C ILE A 695 12.14 25.75 1.79
N LEU A 696 12.85 24.76 1.24
CA LEU A 696 13.21 24.69 -0.18
C LEU A 696 11.96 24.69 -1.07
N ARG A 697 10.92 23.95 -0.69
CA ARG A 697 9.63 23.87 -1.41
C ARG A 697 8.93 25.22 -1.53
N THR A 698 9.18 26.16 -0.61
CA THR A 698 8.57 27.50 -0.64
C THR A 698 9.41 28.56 -1.35
N ILE A 699 10.59 28.21 -1.86
CA ILE A 699 11.46 29.13 -2.59
C ILE A 699 11.04 29.18 -4.07
N GLU A 700 10.81 30.40 -4.56
CA GLU A 700 10.60 30.66 -5.98
C GLU A 700 11.92 31.08 -6.66
N GLY A 701 12.19 30.54 -7.85
CA GLY A 701 13.42 30.81 -8.61
C GLY A 701 14.67 30.11 -8.06
N PRO A 702 15.89 30.60 -8.36
CA PRO A 702 17.12 29.98 -7.88
C PRO A 702 17.20 29.95 -6.36
N VAL A 703 17.62 28.81 -5.81
CA VAL A 703 17.90 28.65 -4.37
C VAL A 703 19.24 29.28 -4.03
N THR A 704 19.22 30.16 -3.03
CA THR A 704 20.40 30.80 -2.44
C THR A 704 20.30 30.75 -0.91
N ASN A 705 21.43 30.93 -0.23
CA ASN A 705 21.47 30.95 1.24
C ASN A 705 20.56 32.04 1.83
N GLU A 706 20.50 33.20 1.19
CA GLU A 706 19.70 34.35 1.64
C GLU A 706 18.20 34.03 1.60
N LYS A 707 17.73 33.33 0.55
CA LYS A 707 16.33 32.91 0.45
C LYS A 707 15.99 31.83 1.47
N ILE A 708 16.91 30.90 1.74
CA ILE A 708 16.71 29.89 2.78
C ILE A 708 16.56 30.57 4.16
N ILE A 709 17.45 31.53 4.47
CA ILE A 709 17.39 32.31 5.70
C ILE A 709 16.07 33.10 5.78
N GLU A 710 15.70 33.84 4.73
CA GLU A 710 14.47 34.62 4.68
C GLU A 710 13.22 33.75 4.96
N LYS A 711 13.15 32.55 4.38
CA LYS A 711 12.02 31.64 4.59
C LYS A 711 12.01 31.05 6.00
N ALA A 712 13.18 30.71 6.55
CA ALA A 712 13.28 30.23 7.93
C ALA A 712 12.92 31.32 8.95
N GLU A 713 13.38 32.56 8.77
CA GLU A 713 13.09 33.69 9.68
C GLU A 713 11.60 34.07 9.69
N ARG A 714 10.87 33.76 8.60
CA ARG A 714 9.42 33.95 8.49
C ARG A 714 8.59 32.86 9.18
N MET A 715 9.20 31.78 9.67
CA MET A 715 8.49 30.74 10.39
C MET A 715 8.12 31.22 11.80
N LYS A 716 6.97 31.90 11.92
CA LYS A 716 6.40 32.36 13.19
C LYS A 716 5.12 31.61 13.47
N SER A 717 5.04 30.94 14.62
CA SER A 717 3.93 30.03 14.96
C SER A 717 3.52 29.09 13.80
N TYR A 718 4.51 28.64 13.03
CA TYR A 718 4.31 27.92 11.79
C TYR A 718 3.99 26.44 12.07
N PRO A 719 2.82 25.92 11.66
CA PRO A 719 2.45 24.53 11.90
C PRO A 719 3.24 23.61 10.98
N PHE A 720 3.98 22.65 11.56
CA PHE A 720 4.85 21.75 10.82
C PHE A 720 4.67 20.31 11.28
N LYS A 721 3.84 19.54 10.56
CA LYS A 721 3.65 18.09 10.77
C LYS A 721 3.38 17.70 12.25
N GLY A 722 2.62 18.54 12.95
CA GLY A 722 2.25 18.37 14.37
C GLY A 722 3.18 19.07 15.37
N LEU A 723 4.27 19.67 14.90
CA LEU A 723 5.09 20.62 15.65
C LEU A 723 4.66 22.04 15.30
N VAL A 724 5.08 23.01 16.13
CA VAL A 724 4.97 24.44 15.82
C VAL A 724 6.39 25.03 15.83
N LEU A 725 6.80 25.63 14.72
CA LEU A 725 8.08 26.31 14.56
C LEU A 725 7.89 27.80 14.83
N ASP A 726 8.67 28.36 15.74
CA ASP A 726 8.57 29.76 16.11
C ASP A 726 9.95 30.39 16.20
N PHE A 727 10.38 31.00 15.09
CA PHE A 727 11.70 31.61 14.96
C PHE A 727 11.87 32.74 15.97
N ASN A 728 12.85 32.65 16.84
CA ASN A 728 13.22 33.73 17.76
C ASN A 728 14.36 34.56 17.15
N PRO A 729 14.17 35.85 16.84
CA PRO A 729 15.23 36.68 16.24
C PRO A 729 16.43 36.92 17.17
N GLU A 730 16.23 36.86 18.50
CA GLU A 730 17.30 37.11 19.47
C GLU A 730 18.26 35.93 19.58
N THR A 731 17.71 34.71 19.61
CA THR A 731 18.47 33.47 19.78
C THR A 731 18.68 32.70 18.47
N ARG A 732 18.00 33.12 17.40
CA ARG A 732 17.95 32.50 16.07
C ARG A 732 17.50 31.02 16.10
N GLU A 733 16.61 30.67 17.03
CA GLU A 733 16.11 29.29 17.24
C GLU A 733 14.67 29.10 16.73
N LEU A 734 14.34 27.91 16.22
CA LEU A 734 13.00 27.57 15.71
C LEU A 734 12.14 26.77 16.70
N SER A 735 12.74 26.03 17.64
CA SER A 735 12.04 25.24 18.64
C SER A 735 12.40 25.71 20.06
N GLY A 736 11.35 26.06 20.81
CA GLY A 736 11.45 26.38 22.23
C GLY A 736 11.07 25.23 23.16
N ASN A 737 10.88 24.00 22.65
CA ASN A 737 10.37 22.88 23.45
C ASN A 737 11.51 21.99 23.97
N LEU A 738 11.44 21.60 25.24
CA LEU A 738 12.30 20.59 25.86
C LEU A 738 11.44 19.64 26.71
N TRP A 739 11.77 18.35 26.69
CA TRP A 739 11.08 17.32 27.45
C TRP A 739 12.02 16.71 28.49
N LEU A 740 11.53 16.43 29.69
CA LEU A 740 12.25 15.68 30.71
C LEU A 740 11.81 14.20 30.66
N ASP A 741 12.73 13.35 30.20
CA ASP A 741 12.60 11.91 30.13
C ASP A 741 13.19 11.28 31.40
N ARG A 742 12.33 10.69 32.24
CA ARG A 742 12.70 10.08 33.52
C ARG A 742 13.07 8.60 33.39
N GLY A 743 13.19 8.07 32.17
CA GLY A 743 13.39 6.66 31.91
C GLY A 743 12.11 5.81 32.02
N GLU A 744 11.08 6.29 32.74
CA GLU A 744 9.79 5.61 32.90
C GLU A 744 8.62 6.62 32.84
N GLY A 745 7.47 6.17 32.31
CA GLY A 745 6.24 6.96 32.23
C GLY A 745 6.25 8.11 31.20
N GLU A 746 5.25 8.98 31.28
CA GLU A 746 5.14 10.15 30.39
C GLU A 746 6.22 11.21 30.69
N TRP A 747 6.75 11.81 29.61
CA TRP A 747 7.76 12.87 29.67
C TRP A 747 7.15 14.21 30.07
N ILE A 748 7.90 15.01 30.83
CA ILE A 748 7.42 16.34 31.27
C ILE A 748 7.84 17.39 30.24
N LEU A 749 6.88 18.03 29.57
CA LEU A 749 7.16 19.15 28.66
C LEU A 749 7.48 20.44 29.43
N LYS A 750 8.51 21.16 28.98
CA LYS A 750 8.93 22.49 29.45
C LYS A 750 9.15 23.39 28.22
N GLY A 751 8.58 24.59 28.15
CA GLY A 751 8.46 25.32 26.86
C GLY A 751 7.76 26.66 26.91
N THR A 752 8.03 27.54 25.93
CA THR A 752 7.26 28.77 25.64
C THR A 752 5.93 28.49 24.93
N GLN A 753 5.74 27.28 24.41
CA GLN A 753 4.45 26.84 23.90
C GLN A 753 3.54 26.49 25.08
N LYS A 754 2.55 27.35 25.36
CA LYS A 754 1.25 26.81 25.76
C LYS A 754 0.86 25.86 24.64
N GLU A 755 0.55 24.61 24.99
CA GLU A 755 0.02 23.61 24.06
C GLU A 755 -0.86 24.31 23.00
N ALA A 756 -0.60 24.06 21.71
CA ALA A 756 -1.75 23.94 20.83
C ALA A 756 -2.55 22.81 21.45
N ILE A 757 -3.66 23.16 22.13
CA ILE A 757 -4.42 22.27 23.01
C ILE A 757 -4.69 20.95 22.27
N VAL A 758 -3.84 19.97 22.55
CA VAL A 758 -4.18 18.56 22.60
C VAL A 758 -3.98 18.25 24.08
N PRO A 759 -5.06 18.19 24.88
CA PRO A 759 -4.91 18.06 26.31
C PRO A 759 -4.19 16.74 26.64
N PRO A 760 -3.46 16.69 27.77
CA PRO A 760 -3.08 15.42 28.36
C PRO A 760 -4.35 14.59 28.59
N VAL A 761 -4.30 13.31 28.28
CA VAL A 761 -5.31 12.33 28.69
C VAL A 761 -5.19 12.14 30.20
N LYS A 762 -5.66 13.13 30.96
CA LYS A 762 -6.28 12.89 32.26
C LYS A 762 -7.77 12.94 32.04
N SER A 763 -8.42 11.91 32.57
CA SER A 763 -9.86 11.70 32.55
C SER A 763 -10.64 12.96 32.95
N ALA A 764 -11.10 13.70 31.96
CA ALA A 764 -12.28 14.55 32.06
C ALA A 764 -12.79 14.76 30.64
N ALA A 765 -13.94 14.16 30.36
CA ALA A 765 -14.70 14.37 29.15
C ALA A 765 -14.90 15.88 28.91
N LYS A 766 -14.44 16.36 27.76
CA LYS A 766 -15.17 17.41 27.05
C LYS A 766 -15.92 16.72 25.92
N ASP A 767 -17.23 16.85 25.97
CA ASP A 767 -18.18 16.21 25.08
C ASP A 767 -17.82 16.50 23.62
N GLU A 768 -17.79 15.43 22.82
CA GLU A 768 -17.89 15.56 21.38
C GLU A 768 -19.16 16.37 21.09
N ALA A 769 -19.06 17.39 20.23
CA ALA A 769 -20.24 18.09 19.76
C ALA A 769 -21.20 17.05 19.17
N VAL A 770 -22.32 16.82 19.86
CA VAL A 770 -23.35 15.89 19.47
C VAL A 770 -23.96 16.40 18.17
N PRO A 771 -23.87 15.67 17.05
CA PRO A 771 -24.50 16.11 15.81
C PRO A 771 -26.01 16.32 16.05
N GLU A 772 -26.64 17.27 15.36
CA GLU A 772 -28.11 17.41 15.42
C GLU A 772 -28.78 16.23 14.68
N GLY A 773 -29.97 15.82 15.14
CA GLY A 773 -30.76 14.71 14.55
C GLY A 773 -30.63 13.35 15.26
N PRO A 774 -31.29 12.29 14.74
CA PRO A 774 -31.35 10.97 15.38
C PRO A 774 -29.97 10.28 15.41
N PHE A 775 -29.72 9.46 16.44
CA PHE A 775 -28.50 8.65 16.53
C PHE A 775 -28.55 7.54 15.47
N LYS A 776 -27.58 7.57 14.56
CA LYS A 776 -27.51 6.64 13.43
C LYS A 776 -26.30 5.72 13.55
N VAL A 777 -26.50 4.45 13.25
CA VAL A 777 -25.45 3.43 13.09
C VAL A 777 -25.52 2.83 11.70
N ALA A 778 -24.43 2.24 11.24
CA ALA A 778 -24.43 1.46 10.00
C ALA A 778 -23.82 0.08 10.20
N THR A 779 -24.14 -0.82 9.30
CA THR A 779 -23.45 -2.10 9.16
C THR A 779 -23.04 -2.29 7.71
N LEU A 780 -21.81 -2.75 7.50
CA LEU A 780 -21.26 -3.05 6.17
C LEU A 780 -21.04 -4.55 6.09
N THR A 781 -21.66 -5.18 5.09
CA THR A 781 -21.53 -6.61 4.84
C THR A 781 -21.86 -6.92 3.39
N ASP A 782 -21.59 -8.15 2.96
CA ASP A 782 -21.96 -8.62 1.63
C ASP A 782 -23.44 -8.99 1.59
N PHE A 783 -24.19 -8.41 0.65
CA PHE A 783 -25.58 -8.77 0.37
C PHE A 783 -25.80 -9.39 -1.01
N THR A 784 -24.79 -9.37 -1.89
CA THR A 784 -24.96 -9.72 -3.32
C THR A 784 -23.98 -10.77 -3.85
N LYS A 785 -22.79 -10.91 -3.26
CA LYS A 785 -21.69 -11.78 -3.73
C LYS A 785 -21.56 -13.07 -2.90
N GLY A 786 -20.34 -13.63 -2.88
CA GLY A 786 -20.04 -14.99 -2.43
C GLY A 786 -20.25 -15.24 -0.93
N THR A 787 -20.36 -14.18 -0.13
CA THR A 787 -20.59 -14.24 1.32
C THR A 787 -21.97 -13.70 1.73
N LYS A 788 -22.87 -13.41 0.77
CA LYS A 788 -24.20 -12.83 1.03
C LYS A 788 -25.06 -13.52 2.08
N ILE A 789 -24.91 -14.83 2.24
CA ILE A 789 -25.70 -15.59 3.23
C ILE A 789 -25.30 -15.20 4.65
N LEU A 790 -24.00 -14.99 4.87
CA LEU A 790 -23.48 -14.49 6.14
C LEU A 790 -24.03 -13.09 6.39
N GLY A 791 -23.95 -12.18 5.42
CA GLY A 791 -24.46 -10.81 5.59
C GLY A 791 -25.96 -10.77 5.87
N ARG A 792 -26.75 -11.64 5.24
CA ARG A 792 -28.19 -11.80 5.55
C ARG A 792 -28.45 -12.34 6.95
N ALA A 793 -27.61 -13.25 7.46
CA ALA A 793 -27.74 -13.75 8.83
C ALA A 793 -27.41 -12.65 9.86
N VAL A 794 -26.37 -11.86 9.61
CA VAL A 794 -26.03 -10.69 10.44
C VAL A 794 -27.19 -9.70 10.46
N GLN A 795 -27.70 -9.32 9.28
CA GLN A 795 -28.87 -8.46 9.14
C GLN A 795 -30.08 -8.98 9.92
N ALA A 796 -30.39 -10.28 9.79
CA ALA A 796 -31.54 -10.88 10.46
C ALA A 796 -31.48 -10.75 12.00
N GLY A 797 -30.34 -11.03 12.62
CA GLY A 797 -30.22 -10.90 14.09
C GLY A 797 -30.29 -9.46 14.58
N ILE A 798 -29.72 -8.51 13.81
CA ILE A 798 -29.85 -7.08 14.10
C ILE A 798 -31.33 -6.65 14.00
N GLU A 799 -32.01 -7.00 12.90
CA GLU A 799 -33.41 -6.66 12.68
C GLU A 799 -34.35 -7.26 13.72
N LEU A 800 -34.11 -8.50 14.17
CA LEU A 800 -34.86 -9.15 15.25
C LEU A 800 -34.79 -8.33 16.54
N ARG A 801 -33.59 -7.88 16.94
CA ARG A 801 -33.44 -7.09 18.17
C ARG A 801 -33.99 -5.67 18.04
N PHE A 802 -33.82 -5.04 16.89
CA PHE A 802 -34.42 -3.72 16.61
C PHE A 802 -35.95 -3.78 16.59
N ALA A 803 -36.55 -4.85 16.04
CA ALA A 803 -37.98 -5.07 16.10
C ALA A 803 -38.46 -5.25 17.55
N GLN A 804 -37.75 -6.06 18.33
CA GLN A 804 -38.04 -6.22 19.76
C GLN A 804 -37.93 -4.91 20.55
N ALA A 805 -36.97 -4.04 20.21
CA ALA A 805 -36.82 -2.72 20.81
C ALA A 805 -38.06 -1.84 20.56
N ARG A 806 -38.51 -1.82 19.29
CA ARG A 806 -39.72 -1.09 18.86
C ARG A 806 -40.97 -1.60 19.57
N ASP A 807 -41.15 -2.92 19.65
CA ASP A 807 -42.30 -3.54 20.32
C ASP A 807 -42.35 -3.21 21.82
N LYS A 808 -41.20 -2.94 22.45
CA LYS A 808 -41.07 -2.55 23.86
C LYS A 808 -41.10 -1.04 24.10
N GLY A 809 -41.20 -0.22 23.04
CA GLY A 809 -41.12 1.24 23.16
C GLY A 809 -39.75 1.76 23.60
N GLU A 810 -38.68 0.97 23.40
CA GLU A 810 -37.31 1.42 23.65
C GLU A 810 -36.90 2.49 22.63
N SER A 811 -35.96 3.38 23.00
CA SER A 811 -35.37 4.31 22.02
C SER A 811 -34.52 3.54 21.01
N VAL A 812 -34.86 3.64 19.72
CA VAL A 812 -34.24 2.84 18.64
C VAL A 812 -33.40 3.74 17.74
N PRO A 813 -32.07 3.50 17.64
CA PRO A 813 -31.22 4.18 16.66
C PRO A 813 -31.69 3.91 15.22
N GLU A 814 -31.37 4.80 14.29
CA GLU A 814 -31.52 4.50 12.87
C GLU A 814 -30.37 3.59 12.44
N ILE A 815 -30.67 2.53 11.68
CA ILE A 815 -29.63 1.64 11.14
C ILE A 815 -29.62 1.67 9.61
N VAL A 816 -28.42 1.82 9.05
CA VAL A 816 -28.17 1.74 7.60
C VAL A 816 -27.43 0.45 7.27
N PHE A 817 -28.00 -0.35 6.38
CA PHE A 817 -27.35 -1.54 5.81
C PHE A 817 -26.66 -1.15 4.51
N VAL A 818 -25.36 -1.44 4.40
CA VAL A 818 -24.56 -1.14 3.22
C VAL A 818 -23.99 -2.44 2.65
N ASP A 819 -24.22 -2.66 1.35
CA ASP A 819 -23.62 -3.78 0.62
C ASP A 819 -22.19 -3.44 0.20
N ASP A 820 -21.22 -3.97 0.92
CA ASP A 820 -19.80 -3.80 0.61
C ASP A 820 -19.22 -4.95 -0.22
N GLN A 821 -20.04 -5.96 -0.52
CA GLN A 821 -19.69 -7.11 -1.35
C GLN A 821 -18.44 -7.87 -0.86
N TYR A 822 -18.11 -7.77 0.44
CA TYR A 822 -16.87 -8.33 1.02
C TYR A 822 -15.59 -7.87 0.32
N THR A 823 -15.62 -6.65 -0.25
CA THR A 823 -14.56 -6.11 -1.10
C THR A 823 -13.94 -4.87 -0.45
N PRO A 824 -12.68 -4.93 0.02
CA PRO A 824 -12.02 -3.81 0.72
C PRO A 824 -12.06 -2.47 -0.04
N ALA A 825 -11.96 -2.52 -1.37
CA ALA A 825 -12.03 -1.37 -2.26
C ALA A 825 -13.42 -0.71 -2.34
N ILE A 826 -14.49 -1.47 -2.04
CA ILE A 826 -15.86 -0.94 -1.91
C ILE A 826 -16.11 -0.47 -0.48
N THR A 827 -15.67 -1.25 0.51
CA THR A 827 -15.86 -0.94 1.93
C THR A 827 -15.29 0.43 2.31
N ARG A 828 -14.06 0.76 1.87
CA ARG A 828 -13.41 2.02 2.27
C ARG A 828 -14.20 3.27 1.82
N PRO A 829 -14.52 3.46 0.53
CA PRO A 829 -15.35 4.57 0.08
C PRO A 829 -16.71 4.64 0.80
N GLU A 830 -17.35 3.50 1.07
CA GLU A 830 -18.63 3.46 1.80
C GLU A 830 -18.49 3.94 3.24
N VAL A 831 -17.42 3.55 3.95
CA VAL A 831 -17.13 4.09 5.30
C VAL A 831 -16.92 5.60 5.24
N GLU A 832 -16.19 6.11 4.26
CA GLU A 832 -16.00 7.57 4.11
C GLU A 832 -17.29 8.30 3.76
N ARG A 833 -18.19 7.68 2.97
CA ARG A 833 -19.52 8.21 2.68
C ARG A 833 -20.37 8.27 3.94
N LEU A 834 -20.38 7.21 4.75
CA LEU A 834 -21.09 7.16 6.03
C LEU A 834 -20.62 8.24 7.00
N LEU A 835 -19.30 8.45 7.10
CA LEU A 835 -18.71 9.51 7.91
C LEU A 835 -19.14 10.90 7.45
N LYS A 836 -19.14 11.16 6.13
CA LYS A 836 -19.65 12.42 5.56
C LYS A 836 -21.15 12.62 5.83
N SER A 837 -21.91 11.53 5.93
CA SER A 837 -23.34 11.55 6.30
C SER A 837 -23.59 11.58 7.82
N GLY A 838 -22.56 11.74 8.64
CA GLY A 838 -22.70 11.86 10.10
C GLY A 838 -22.80 10.53 10.86
N ILE A 839 -22.61 9.39 10.19
CA ILE A 839 -22.62 8.06 10.80
C ILE A 839 -21.20 7.67 11.22
N HIS A 840 -20.95 7.69 12.52
CA HIS A 840 -19.62 7.49 13.11
C HIS A 840 -19.50 6.19 13.94
N THR A 841 -20.55 5.38 13.97
CA THR A 841 -20.58 4.07 14.63
C THR A 841 -20.99 2.99 13.63
N LEU A 842 -20.16 1.97 13.51
CA LEU A 842 -20.43 0.76 12.74
C LEU A 842 -20.74 -0.39 13.69
N LEU A 843 -21.93 -0.96 13.57
CA LEU A 843 -22.39 -2.12 14.33
C LEU A 843 -22.22 -3.38 13.47
N MET A 844 -21.40 -4.30 13.95
CA MET A 844 -21.13 -5.59 13.31
C MET A 844 -20.75 -5.55 11.83
N PRO A 845 -19.81 -4.69 11.40
CA PRO A 845 -19.27 -4.82 10.06
C PRO A 845 -18.60 -6.19 9.90
N THR A 846 -18.71 -6.76 8.70
CA THR A 846 -18.26 -8.11 8.41
C THR A 846 -16.91 -8.11 7.69
N GLY A 847 -15.98 -8.95 8.14
CA GLY A 847 -14.76 -9.31 7.41
C GLY A 847 -13.48 -8.64 7.91
N SER A 848 -12.42 -9.43 8.06
CA SER A 848 -11.07 -8.95 8.39
C SER A 848 -10.48 -8.02 7.31
N PRO A 849 -10.42 -8.41 6.02
CA PRO A 849 -9.82 -7.59 4.96
C PRO A 849 -10.61 -6.30 4.68
N THR A 850 -11.93 -6.34 4.82
CA THR A 850 -12.80 -5.16 4.69
C THR A 850 -12.59 -4.21 5.86
N LEU A 851 -12.44 -4.70 7.10
CA LEU A 851 -12.10 -3.90 8.28
C LEU A 851 -10.68 -3.29 8.19
N GLU A 852 -9.73 -3.98 7.58
CA GLU A 852 -8.36 -3.50 7.38
C GLU A 852 -8.29 -2.23 6.52
N SER A 853 -9.16 -2.11 5.51
CA SER A 853 -9.16 -0.98 4.56
C SER A 853 -9.46 0.38 5.19
N TYR A 854 -10.02 0.40 6.41
CA TYR A 854 -10.29 1.60 7.17
C TYR A 854 -9.72 1.58 8.59
N LEU A 855 -8.71 0.74 8.84
CA LEU A 855 -8.02 0.64 10.12
C LEU A 855 -7.36 1.96 10.54
N ASP A 856 -6.90 2.78 9.60
CA ASP A 856 -6.36 4.11 9.91
C ASP A 856 -7.44 5.06 10.47
N LEU A 857 -8.70 4.94 10.02
CA LEU A 857 -9.83 5.73 10.54
C LEU A 857 -10.19 5.30 11.97
N ILE A 858 -10.14 4.00 12.25
CA ILE A 858 -10.29 3.45 13.61
C ILE A 858 -9.19 3.99 14.52
N ARG A 859 -7.91 3.92 14.09
CA ARG A 859 -6.75 4.45 14.84
C ARG A 859 -6.83 5.95 15.12
N LYS A 860 -7.45 6.71 14.21
CA LYS A 860 -7.67 8.16 14.35
C LYS A 860 -8.90 8.50 15.19
N GLY A 861 -9.65 7.51 15.68
CA GLY A 861 -10.91 7.72 16.42
C GLY A 861 -12.05 8.30 15.58
N LYS A 862 -11.97 8.20 14.24
CA LYS A 862 -12.99 8.76 13.34
C LYS A 862 -14.22 7.86 13.20
N VAL A 863 -14.06 6.56 13.40
CA VAL A 863 -15.13 5.57 13.30
C VAL A 863 -15.02 4.59 14.46
N LEU A 864 -16.10 4.44 15.23
CA LEU A 864 -16.23 3.42 16.26
C LEU A 864 -16.76 2.14 15.63
N VAL A 865 -16.04 1.03 15.79
CA VAL A 865 -16.44 -0.29 15.31
C VAL A 865 -16.82 -1.16 16.49
N LEU A 866 -18.09 -1.54 16.56
CA LEU A 866 -18.63 -2.39 17.62
C LEU A 866 -18.90 -3.79 17.10
N PHE A 867 -18.31 -4.76 17.78
CA PHE A 867 -18.57 -6.18 17.59
C PHE A 867 -18.39 -6.66 16.14
N PRO A 868 -17.27 -6.32 15.47
CA PRO A 868 -17.07 -6.73 14.09
C PRO A 868 -17.08 -8.26 13.99
N LEU A 869 -17.62 -8.78 12.89
CA LEU A 869 -17.54 -10.21 12.59
C LEU A 869 -16.15 -10.53 12.01
N SER A 870 -15.15 -10.45 12.89
CA SER A 870 -13.74 -10.79 12.63
C SER A 870 -13.03 -11.16 13.92
N GLY A 871 -12.29 -12.27 13.89
CA GLY A 871 -11.42 -12.73 14.96
C GLY A 871 -9.96 -12.30 14.81
N ALA A 872 -9.62 -11.47 13.82
CA ALA A 872 -8.22 -11.28 13.44
C ALA A 872 -7.40 -10.50 14.49
N PRO A 873 -6.15 -10.94 14.80
CA PRO A 873 -5.31 -10.32 15.84
C PRO A 873 -4.97 -8.85 15.60
N ILE A 874 -4.87 -8.43 14.33
CA ILE A 874 -4.51 -7.06 13.96
C ILE A 874 -5.49 -6.01 14.50
N PHE A 875 -6.74 -6.40 14.81
CA PHE A 875 -7.80 -5.54 15.34
C PHE A 875 -7.97 -5.64 16.85
N ARG A 876 -7.16 -6.42 17.54
CA ARG A 876 -7.30 -6.75 18.96
C ARG A 876 -6.13 -6.23 19.79
N LYS A 877 -5.55 -5.09 19.38
CA LYS A 877 -4.46 -4.44 20.11
C LYS A 877 -5.02 -3.45 21.11
N LYS A 878 -4.46 -3.40 22.32
CA LYS A 878 -4.92 -2.50 23.40
C LYS A 878 -5.01 -1.03 23.00
N GLU A 879 -4.15 -0.57 22.09
CA GLU A 879 -4.14 0.80 21.59
C GLU A 879 -5.28 1.13 20.62
N LEU A 880 -6.00 0.14 20.08
CA LEU A 880 -7.11 0.35 19.14
C LEU A 880 -8.43 0.63 19.87
N THR A 881 -8.51 1.76 20.58
CA THR A 881 -9.63 2.08 21.47
C THR A 881 -11.02 2.16 20.79
N TYR A 882 -11.05 2.51 19.50
CA TYR A 882 -12.28 2.63 18.70
C TYR A 882 -12.72 1.32 18.01
N VAL A 883 -12.20 0.16 18.44
CA VAL A 883 -12.78 -1.14 18.11
C VAL A 883 -12.93 -1.98 19.38
N ILE A 884 -14.10 -2.59 19.55
CA ILE A 884 -14.41 -3.48 20.68
C ILE A 884 -15.05 -4.75 20.13
N HIS A 885 -14.55 -5.90 20.55
CA HIS A 885 -15.00 -7.21 20.10
C HIS A 885 -15.95 -7.84 21.11
N LEU A 886 -17.04 -8.44 20.61
CA LEU A 886 -17.85 -9.36 21.41
C LEU A 886 -17.17 -10.72 21.42
N ARG A 887 -17.02 -11.31 20.23
CA ARG A 887 -16.54 -12.68 20.00
C ARG A 887 -15.09 -12.94 20.42
N ALA A 888 -14.79 -14.20 20.73
CA ALA A 888 -13.43 -14.70 20.88
C ALA A 888 -12.60 -14.51 19.59
N SER A 889 -11.27 -14.51 19.72
CA SER A 889 -10.35 -14.30 18.60
C SER A 889 -10.16 -15.56 17.75
N TYR A 890 -9.70 -15.40 16.51
CA TYR A 890 -9.30 -16.52 15.66
C TYR A 890 -8.12 -17.29 16.26
N VAL A 891 -7.25 -16.62 17.01
CA VAL A 891 -6.16 -17.29 17.72
C VAL A 891 -6.74 -18.23 18.78
N SER A 892 -7.74 -17.78 19.53
CA SER A 892 -8.46 -18.59 20.50
C SER A 892 -9.20 -19.77 19.85
N GLU A 893 -9.89 -19.53 18.73
CA GLU A 893 -10.56 -20.58 17.93
C GLU A 893 -9.58 -21.63 17.43
N SER A 894 -8.49 -21.20 16.80
CA SER A 894 -7.46 -22.10 16.28
C SER A 894 -6.80 -22.90 17.39
N ARG A 895 -6.52 -22.29 18.55
CA ARG A 895 -5.97 -22.99 19.71
C ARG A 895 -6.93 -24.04 20.25
N ALA A 896 -8.22 -23.71 20.37
CA ALA A 896 -9.25 -24.63 20.82
C ALA A 896 -9.40 -25.84 19.87
N LEU A 897 -9.49 -25.59 18.56
CA LEU A 897 -9.62 -26.62 17.53
C LEU A 897 -8.37 -27.51 17.48
N THR A 898 -7.19 -26.91 17.46
CA THR A 898 -5.92 -27.66 17.39
C THR A 898 -5.74 -28.51 18.64
N LYS A 899 -6.04 -27.97 19.83
CA LYS A 899 -6.00 -28.73 21.09
C LYS A 899 -6.99 -29.89 21.08
N TYR A 900 -8.22 -29.66 20.64
CA TYR A 900 -9.23 -30.73 20.53
C TYR A 900 -8.81 -31.82 19.53
N ALA A 901 -8.26 -31.43 18.38
CA ALA A 901 -7.76 -32.36 17.38
C ALA A 901 -6.61 -33.25 17.92
N LEU A 902 -5.69 -32.67 18.69
CA LEU A 902 -4.55 -33.37 19.29
C LEU A 902 -4.97 -34.22 20.49
N ASP A 903 -5.62 -33.61 21.48
CA ASP A 903 -5.84 -34.22 22.79
C ASP A 903 -7.04 -35.18 22.77
N THR A 904 -8.09 -34.87 22.01
CA THR A 904 -9.34 -35.66 21.97
C THR A 904 -9.40 -36.54 20.73
N MET A 905 -9.20 -35.97 19.52
CA MET A 905 -9.31 -36.73 18.28
C MET A 905 -8.05 -37.54 17.94
N LYS A 906 -6.98 -37.41 18.74
CA LYS A 906 -5.69 -38.11 18.56
C LYS A 906 -5.16 -37.98 17.13
N SER A 907 -5.16 -36.76 16.61
CA SER A 907 -4.70 -36.44 15.25
C SER A 907 -3.18 -36.45 15.17
N GLU A 908 -2.62 -36.99 14.09
CA GLU A 908 -1.17 -37.21 13.95
C GLU A 908 -0.56 -36.55 12.71
N LYS A 909 -1.36 -36.20 11.69
CA LYS A 909 -0.87 -35.67 10.41
C LYS A 909 -1.83 -34.65 9.80
N PHE A 910 -1.51 -33.37 10.03
CA PHE A 910 -2.39 -32.25 9.76
C PHE A 910 -2.21 -31.65 8.37
N LEU A 911 -3.31 -31.25 7.76
CA LEU A 911 -3.34 -30.31 6.64
C LEU A 911 -4.00 -29.01 7.11
N LEU A 912 -3.33 -27.88 6.92
CA LEU A 912 -3.86 -26.55 7.17
C LEU A 912 -4.24 -25.92 5.83
N PHE A 913 -5.52 -25.96 5.48
CA PHE A 913 -6.05 -25.33 4.27
C PHE A 913 -6.53 -23.92 4.61
N TYR A 914 -5.84 -22.88 4.11
CA TYR A 914 -6.04 -21.51 4.59
C TYR A 914 -6.14 -20.47 3.47
N GLN A 915 -6.92 -19.42 3.71
CA GLN A 915 -6.98 -18.27 2.80
C GLN A 915 -5.72 -17.42 2.94
N ASN A 916 -5.11 -17.01 1.83
CA ASN A 916 -3.86 -16.25 1.84
C ASN A 916 -4.04 -14.76 2.13
N ASP A 917 -4.66 -14.44 3.27
CA ASP A 917 -4.86 -13.06 3.72
C ASP A 917 -4.94 -12.97 5.27
N ALA A 918 -5.28 -11.77 5.77
CA ALA A 918 -5.41 -11.49 7.19
C ALA A 918 -6.42 -12.40 7.93
N PHE A 919 -7.38 -13.02 7.23
CA PHE A 919 -8.30 -13.99 7.84
C PHE A 919 -7.61 -15.34 8.08
N GLY A 920 -6.94 -15.89 7.07
CA GLY A 920 -6.29 -17.21 7.20
C GLY A 920 -5.00 -17.18 8.02
N TRP A 921 -4.20 -16.10 7.95
CA TRP A 921 -2.91 -16.03 8.65
C TRP A 921 -3.01 -16.13 10.18
N GLY A 922 -3.98 -15.45 10.80
CA GLY A 922 -4.16 -15.51 12.25
C GLY A 922 -4.51 -16.90 12.77
N LEU A 923 -5.33 -17.65 12.02
CA LEU A 923 -5.67 -19.05 12.34
C LEU A 923 -4.46 -19.97 12.14
N LEU A 924 -3.74 -19.78 11.03
CA LEU A 924 -2.57 -20.56 10.63
C LEU A 924 -1.45 -20.48 11.66
N GLU A 925 -1.07 -19.27 12.09
CA GLU A 925 0.03 -19.05 13.04
C GLU A 925 -0.24 -19.71 14.40
N ALA A 926 -1.46 -19.57 14.92
CA ALA A 926 -1.86 -20.18 16.18
C ALA A 926 -1.84 -21.72 16.14
N ALA A 927 -2.26 -22.32 15.02
CA ALA A 927 -2.18 -23.77 14.83
C ALA A 927 -0.73 -24.23 14.72
N ARG A 928 0.09 -23.52 13.91
CA ARG A 928 1.51 -23.81 13.71
C ARG A 928 2.28 -23.79 15.04
N GLU A 929 2.01 -22.81 15.90
CA GLU A 929 2.63 -22.69 17.22
C GLU A 929 2.40 -23.95 18.08
N LEU A 930 1.15 -24.43 18.14
CA LEU A 930 0.79 -25.60 18.93
C LEU A 930 1.28 -26.91 18.31
N LEU A 931 1.15 -27.08 17.00
CA LEU A 931 1.60 -28.28 16.29
C LEU A 931 3.12 -28.46 16.41
N LYS A 932 3.87 -27.36 16.27
CA LYS A 932 5.32 -27.36 16.49
C LYS A 932 5.70 -27.72 17.93
N LYS A 933 4.98 -27.21 18.93
CA LYS A 933 5.21 -27.53 20.35
C LYS A 933 4.98 -29.00 20.68
N ARG A 934 4.12 -29.68 19.92
CA ARG A 934 3.72 -31.08 20.13
C ARG A 934 4.42 -32.06 19.17
N ASP A 935 5.34 -31.56 18.34
CA ASP A 935 6.13 -32.32 17.35
C ASP A 935 5.28 -33.20 16.42
N VAL A 936 4.19 -32.63 15.91
CA VAL A 936 3.26 -33.32 15.01
C VAL A 936 3.53 -32.92 13.56
N LEU A 937 3.29 -33.80 12.59
CA LEU A 937 3.47 -33.48 11.17
C LEU A 937 2.34 -32.58 10.66
N TRP A 938 2.68 -31.53 9.90
CA TRP A 938 1.68 -30.76 9.17
C TRP A 938 2.14 -30.29 7.78
N LYS A 939 1.17 -29.98 6.92
CA LYS A 939 1.37 -29.33 5.62
C LYS A 939 0.42 -28.14 5.50
N GLU A 940 0.92 -27.06 4.93
CA GLU A 940 0.16 -25.83 4.71
C GLU A 940 -0.17 -25.73 3.22
N ILE A 941 -1.45 -25.47 2.90
CA ILE A 941 -1.92 -25.27 1.54
C ILE A 941 -2.78 -24.01 1.52
N SER A 942 -2.29 -23.00 0.79
CA SER A 942 -2.99 -21.74 0.62
C SER A 942 -3.94 -21.76 -0.57
N TYR A 943 -4.91 -20.85 -0.54
CA TYR A 943 -5.73 -20.46 -1.68
C TYR A 943 -6.00 -18.95 -1.64
N GLU A 944 -6.37 -18.36 -2.78
CA GLU A 944 -6.65 -16.93 -2.92
C GLU A 944 -8.16 -16.63 -2.76
N ARG A 945 -8.49 -15.40 -2.36
CA ARG A 945 -9.89 -15.01 -2.15
C ARG A 945 -10.68 -15.18 -3.44
N GLY A 946 -11.82 -15.85 -3.35
CA GLY A 946 -12.72 -16.05 -4.49
C GLY A 946 -12.41 -17.31 -5.29
N ASP A 947 -11.28 -17.98 -5.03
CA ASP A 947 -10.99 -19.27 -5.65
C ASP A 947 -12.09 -20.26 -5.36
N VAL A 948 -12.50 -20.95 -6.43
CA VAL A 948 -13.42 -22.08 -6.37
C VAL A 948 -12.87 -23.30 -7.10
N ASN A 949 -11.68 -23.21 -7.69
CA ASN A 949 -10.98 -24.29 -8.38
C ASN A 949 -9.70 -24.64 -7.60
N PHE A 950 -9.55 -25.90 -7.21
CA PHE A 950 -8.51 -26.34 -6.30
C PHE A 950 -7.70 -27.55 -6.81
N TYR A 951 -7.61 -27.78 -8.13
CA TYR A 951 -6.92 -28.96 -8.67
C TYR A 951 -5.46 -29.09 -8.17
N GLU A 952 -4.70 -28.00 -8.12
CA GLU A 952 -3.32 -28.01 -7.62
C GLU A 952 -3.25 -28.29 -6.12
N GLN A 953 -4.16 -27.71 -5.34
CA GLN A 953 -4.27 -27.97 -3.92
C GLN A 953 -4.61 -29.45 -3.68
N ILE A 954 -5.55 -30.01 -4.45
CA ILE A 954 -5.96 -31.42 -4.35
C ILE A 954 -4.79 -32.34 -4.65
N ARG A 955 -4.01 -32.06 -5.71
CA ARG A 955 -2.79 -32.84 -6.01
C ARG A 955 -1.82 -32.88 -4.82
N LYS A 956 -1.62 -31.73 -4.15
CA LYS A 956 -0.77 -31.63 -2.96
C LYS A 956 -1.38 -32.33 -1.74
N ILE A 957 -2.71 -32.34 -1.61
CA ILE A 957 -3.42 -33.06 -0.54
C ILE A 957 -3.28 -34.57 -0.74
N ASP A 958 -3.47 -35.05 -1.96
CA ASP A 958 -3.33 -36.47 -2.32
C ASP A 958 -1.89 -36.95 -2.11
N GLU A 959 -0.89 -36.15 -2.52
CA GLU A 959 0.54 -36.44 -2.31
C GLU A 959 0.90 -36.49 -0.82
N TYR A 960 0.34 -35.58 -0.01
CA TYR A 960 0.64 -35.51 1.41
C TYR A 960 -0.12 -36.56 2.24
N ALA A 961 -1.32 -36.95 1.84
CA ALA A 961 -2.20 -37.89 2.53
C ALA A 961 -2.37 -37.59 4.04
N PRO A 962 -3.04 -36.48 4.41
CA PRO A 962 -3.29 -36.11 5.81
C PRO A 962 -4.33 -37.04 6.48
N ASP A 963 -4.29 -37.17 7.81
CA ASP A 963 -5.37 -37.79 8.60
C ASP A 963 -6.39 -36.74 9.07
N THR A 964 -5.91 -35.50 9.28
CA THR A 964 -6.70 -34.36 9.77
C THR A 964 -6.61 -33.17 8.83
N ILE A 965 -7.75 -32.55 8.50
CA ILE A 965 -7.83 -31.34 7.69
C ILE A 965 -8.45 -30.20 8.50
N MET A 966 -7.69 -29.13 8.67
CA MET A 966 -8.11 -27.88 9.29
C MET A 966 -8.48 -26.87 8.19
N PHE A 967 -9.76 -26.51 8.14
CA PHE A 967 -10.31 -25.53 7.20
C PHE A 967 -10.28 -24.13 7.82
N PHE A 968 -9.20 -23.40 7.56
CA PHE A 968 -9.05 -21.96 7.84
C PHE A 968 -9.47 -21.13 6.62
N SER A 969 -10.67 -21.43 6.14
CA SER A 969 -11.21 -20.99 4.86
C SER A 969 -12.64 -20.52 5.01
N THR A 970 -13.16 -19.86 3.97
CA THR A 970 -14.60 -19.58 3.87
C THR A 970 -15.39 -20.88 3.63
N ALA A 971 -16.68 -20.86 3.96
CA ALA A 971 -17.62 -21.94 3.68
C ALA A 971 -17.65 -22.34 2.18
N THR A 972 -17.57 -21.35 1.29
CA THR A 972 -17.56 -21.55 -0.16
C THR A 972 -16.30 -22.29 -0.61
N ALA A 973 -15.13 -21.87 -0.17
CA ALA A 973 -13.87 -22.51 -0.50
C ALA A 973 -13.81 -23.94 0.04
N ALA A 974 -14.15 -24.15 1.31
CA ALA A 974 -14.21 -25.48 1.91
C ALA A 974 -15.16 -26.41 1.14
N LYS A 975 -16.36 -25.94 0.80
CA LYS A 975 -17.34 -26.72 0.01
C LYS A 975 -16.80 -27.09 -1.36
N SER A 976 -16.21 -26.13 -2.08
CA SER A 976 -15.65 -26.36 -3.41
C SER A 976 -14.48 -27.36 -3.36
N LEU A 977 -13.60 -27.26 -2.37
CA LEU A 977 -12.51 -28.22 -2.17
C LEU A 977 -13.07 -29.64 -1.89
N ILE A 978 -14.01 -29.78 -0.95
CA ILE A 978 -14.66 -31.06 -0.63
C ILE A 978 -15.34 -31.66 -1.86
N ARG A 979 -16.02 -30.85 -2.67
CA ARG A 979 -16.69 -31.33 -3.90
C ARG A 979 -15.71 -31.88 -4.92
N GLN A 980 -14.55 -31.25 -5.06
CA GLN A 980 -13.55 -31.64 -6.05
C GLN A 980 -12.69 -32.83 -5.59
N ILE A 981 -12.39 -32.94 -4.29
CA ILE A 981 -11.77 -34.15 -3.71
C ILE A 981 -12.73 -35.34 -3.85
N GLY A 982 -14.01 -35.11 -3.59
CA GLY A 982 -15.04 -36.14 -3.49
C GLY A 982 -15.25 -36.56 -2.03
N ALA A 983 -16.51 -36.56 -1.57
CA ALA A 983 -16.85 -36.82 -0.17
C ALA A 983 -16.42 -38.23 0.29
N ASP A 984 -16.48 -39.23 -0.59
CA ASP A 984 -16.12 -40.61 -0.24
C ASP A 984 -14.63 -40.75 0.12
N LYS A 985 -13.75 -39.96 -0.50
CA LYS A 985 -12.32 -39.92 -0.14
C LYS A 985 -12.05 -39.26 1.21
N LEU A 986 -13.01 -38.50 1.72
CA LEU A 986 -12.91 -37.78 2.99
C LEU A 986 -13.61 -38.55 4.13
N HIS A 987 -14.32 -39.64 3.85
CA HIS A 987 -14.86 -40.51 4.89
C HIS A 987 -13.71 -41.10 5.72
N GLY A 988 -13.82 -41.00 7.04
CA GLY A 988 -12.77 -41.42 7.99
C GLY A 988 -11.67 -40.39 8.24
N LYS A 989 -11.63 -39.27 7.50
CA LYS A 989 -10.75 -38.13 7.82
C LYS A 989 -11.33 -37.30 8.95
N LYS A 990 -10.46 -36.78 9.81
CA LYS A 990 -10.81 -35.84 10.88
C LYS A 990 -10.85 -34.44 10.26
N MET A 991 -11.97 -33.75 10.33
CA MET A 991 -12.11 -32.43 9.72
C MET A 991 -12.53 -31.41 10.75
N LEU A 992 -11.84 -30.27 10.77
CA LEU A 992 -12.12 -29.18 11.70
C LEU A 992 -12.15 -27.83 10.99
N GLY A 993 -12.89 -26.86 11.53
CA GLY A 993 -13.02 -25.54 10.90
C GLY A 993 -13.29 -24.40 11.86
N CYS A 994 -12.94 -23.18 11.46
CA CYS A 994 -13.25 -21.97 12.21
C CYS A 994 -14.74 -21.60 12.11
N SER A 995 -15.16 -20.56 12.86
CA SER A 995 -16.54 -20.07 12.90
C SER A 995 -17.19 -19.78 11.57
N ASP A 996 -16.41 -19.40 10.56
CA ASP A 996 -16.93 -19.01 9.25
C ASP A 996 -17.55 -20.19 8.48
N LEU A 997 -17.27 -21.43 8.91
CA LEU A 997 -17.91 -22.63 8.39
C LEU A 997 -19.28 -22.95 9.01
N GLY A 998 -19.68 -22.23 10.07
CA GLY A 998 -21.01 -22.37 10.69
C GLY A 998 -22.20 -21.91 9.83
N GLU A 999 -21.97 -21.62 8.54
CA GLU A 999 -22.97 -21.20 7.57
C GLU A 999 -23.95 -22.35 7.23
N ALA A 1000 -25.24 -22.03 7.19
CA ALA A 1000 -26.30 -23.04 7.12
C ALA A 1000 -26.21 -23.97 5.89
N LYS A 1001 -25.83 -23.47 4.71
CA LYS A 1001 -25.68 -24.30 3.51
C LYS A 1001 -24.44 -25.18 3.56
N PHE A 1002 -23.35 -24.73 4.18
CA PHE A 1002 -22.19 -25.59 4.42
C PHE A 1002 -22.53 -26.71 5.40
N VAL A 1003 -23.14 -26.39 6.53
CA VAL A 1003 -23.60 -27.37 7.53
C VAL A 1003 -24.56 -28.39 6.91
N ARG A 1004 -25.53 -27.92 6.12
CA ARG A 1004 -26.42 -28.81 5.35
C ARG A 1004 -25.65 -29.69 4.37
N PHE A 1005 -24.70 -29.11 3.63
CA PHE A 1005 -23.91 -29.82 2.64
C PHE A 1005 -23.08 -30.96 3.27
N ILE A 1006 -22.40 -30.72 4.39
CA ILE A 1006 -21.61 -31.77 5.06
C ILE A 1006 -22.50 -32.86 5.63
N ARG A 1007 -23.70 -32.53 6.14
CA ARG A 1007 -24.69 -33.51 6.61
C ARG A 1007 -25.23 -34.37 5.47
N GLU A 1008 -25.60 -33.76 4.34
CA GLU A 1008 -26.03 -34.48 3.12
C GLU A 1008 -24.94 -35.43 2.61
N LYS A 1009 -23.67 -35.05 2.76
CA LYS A 1009 -22.51 -35.87 2.37
C LYS A 1009 -22.02 -36.82 3.46
N LYS A 1010 -22.70 -36.88 4.62
CA LYS A 1010 -22.32 -37.69 5.79
C LYS A 1010 -20.87 -37.46 6.25
N LEU A 1011 -20.38 -36.22 6.10
CA LEU A 1011 -19.06 -35.80 6.57
C LEU A 1011 -19.16 -35.26 7.99
N ASN A 1012 -18.28 -35.73 8.88
CA ASN A 1012 -18.19 -35.20 10.23
C ASN A 1012 -17.14 -34.07 10.29
N VAL A 1013 -17.58 -32.83 10.46
CA VAL A 1013 -16.71 -31.66 10.59
C VAL A 1013 -16.97 -31.01 11.94
N VAL A 1014 -15.92 -30.86 12.76
CA VAL A 1014 -16.00 -30.15 14.04
C VAL A 1014 -15.66 -28.69 13.81
N TYR A 1015 -16.58 -27.75 14.05
CA TYR A 1015 -16.28 -26.33 13.88
C TYR A 1015 -16.41 -25.55 15.19
N ALA A 1016 -15.52 -24.58 15.34
CA ALA A 1016 -15.56 -23.63 16.45
C ALA A 1016 -16.68 -22.63 16.23
N ILE A 1017 -17.36 -22.26 17.29
CA ILE A 1017 -18.46 -21.29 17.28
C ILE A 1017 -18.27 -20.38 18.48
N VAL A 1018 -18.53 -19.09 18.29
CA VAL A 1018 -18.31 -18.06 19.31
C VAL A 1018 -19.59 -17.66 20.05
N VAL A 1019 -20.63 -18.47 19.92
CA VAL A 1019 -21.91 -18.34 20.61
C VAL A 1019 -22.45 -19.72 21.03
N PRO A 1020 -23.34 -19.78 22.04
CA PRO A 1020 -24.02 -21.02 22.42
C PRO A 1020 -24.89 -21.59 21.29
N ASN A 1021 -25.32 -22.85 21.46
CA ASN A 1021 -26.23 -23.50 20.51
C ASN A 1021 -27.55 -22.71 20.38
N PRO A 1022 -27.91 -22.20 19.19
CA PRO A 1022 -29.09 -21.36 19.00
C PRO A 1022 -30.42 -22.10 19.13
N THR A 1023 -30.40 -23.44 19.11
CA THR A 1023 -31.59 -24.29 19.15
C THR A 1023 -31.82 -24.88 20.54
N THR A 1024 -30.78 -25.41 21.17
CA THR A 1024 -30.91 -26.20 22.42
C THR A 1024 -30.52 -25.44 23.68
N SER A 1025 -29.68 -24.40 23.58
CA SER A 1025 -29.15 -23.73 24.77
C SER A 1025 -30.26 -23.15 25.66
N ALA A 1026 -30.13 -23.42 26.96
CA ALA A 1026 -31.06 -22.94 27.98
C ALA A 1026 -30.84 -21.48 28.40
N LEU A 1027 -29.78 -20.82 27.93
CA LEU A 1027 -29.45 -19.45 28.33
C LEU A 1027 -30.58 -18.46 27.98
N ALA A 1028 -30.84 -17.52 28.89
CA ALA A 1028 -31.97 -16.60 28.77
C ALA A 1028 -31.90 -15.75 27.49
N ILE A 1029 -30.70 -15.30 27.08
CA ILE A 1029 -30.53 -14.58 25.81
C ILE A 1029 -30.88 -15.43 24.58
N VAL A 1030 -30.61 -16.73 24.61
CA VAL A 1030 -30.94 -17.66 23.51
C VAL A 1030 -32.44 -17.97 23.50
N GLN A 1031 -33.08 -18.08 24.66
CA GLN A 1031 -34.54 -18.19 24.75
C GLN A 1031 -35.24 -16.95 24.17
N GLN A 1032 -34.73 -15.75 24.47
CA GLN A 1032 -35.24 -14.49 23.90
C GLN A 1032 -35.06 -14.44 22.38
N PHE A 1033 -33.87 -14.77 21.88
CA PHE A 1033 -33.61 -14.89 20.45
C PHE A 1033 -34.60 -15.84 19.76
N ARG A 1034 -34.80 -17.04 20.31
CA ARG A 1034 -35.75 -18.03 19.78
C ARG A 1034 -37.19 -17.51 19.75
N ALA A 1035 -37.61 -16.80 20.80
CA ALA A 1035 -38.94 -16.21 20.86
C ALA A 1035 -39.14 -15.15 19.77
N GLU A 1036 -38.20 -14.23 19.58
CA GLU A 1036 -38.29 -13.20 18.55
C GLU A 1036 -38.17 -13.79 17.14
N ALA A 1037 -37.26 -14.75 16.93
CA ALA A 1037 -37.13 -15.47 15.67
C ALA A 1037 -38.43 -16.19 15.29
N LYS A 1038 -39.10 -16.82 16.26
CA LYS A 1038 -40.42 -17.46 16.06
C LYS A 1038 -41.48 -16.45 15.62
N LYS A 1039 -41.54 -15.26 16.24
CA LYS A 1039 -42.51 -14.20 15.86
C LYS A 1039 -42.32 -13.71 14.43
N LYS A 1040 -41.07 -13.63 13.95
CA LYS A 1040 -40.73 -13.08 12.62
C LYS A 1040 -40.44 -14.15 11.55
N GLY A 1041 -40.59 -15.43 11.88
CA GLY A 1041 -40.28 -16.53 10.97
C GLY A 1041 -38.80 -16.61 10.56
N ALA A 1042 -37.88 -16.15 11.43
CA ALA A 1042 -36.46 -16.14 11.13
C ALA A 1042 -35.79 -17.48 11.46
N ALA A 1043 -34.78 -17.86 10.66
CA ALA A 1043 -34.03 -19.10 10.86
C ALA A 1043 -33.07 -19.01 12.05
N LEU A 1044 -33.06 -20.04 12.91
CA LEU A 1044 -32.12 -20.15 14.02
C LEU A 1044 -30.74 -20.57 13.48
N ASN A 1045 -29.76 -19.69 13.54
CA ASN A 1045 -28.39 -20.01 13.18
C ASN A 1045 -27.38 -19.20 14.02
N PRO A 1046 -26.13 -19.67 14.15
CA PRO A 1046 -25.14 -19.05 15.05
C PRO A 1046 -24.83 -17.60 14.71
N LEU A 1047 -24.74 -17.25 13.42
CA LEU A 1047 -24.42 -15.90 12.97
C LEU A 1047 -25.52 -14.89 13.32
N SER A 1048 -26.78 -15.28 13.12
CA SER A 1048 -27.93 -14.46 13.54
C SER A 1048 -28.08 -14.37 15.06
N LEU A 1049 -27.66 -15.39 15.81
CA LEU A 1049 -27.63 -15.34 17.27
C LEU A 1049 -26.50 -14.41 17.75
N GLU A 1050 -25.31 -14.50 17.16
CA GLU A 1050 -24.18 -13.59 17.45
C GLU A 1050 -24.60 -12.14 17.21
N SER A 1051 -25.29 -11.87 16.09
CA SER A 1051 -25.73 -10.51 15.81
C SER A 1051 -26.89 -10.03 16.67
N TYR A 1052 -27.79 -10.93 17.07
CA TYR A 1052 -28.78 -10.63 18.08
C TYR A 1052 -28.16 -10.30 19.44
N ILE A 1053 -27.19 -11.09 19.92
CA ILE A 1053 -26.49 -10.86 21.21
C ILE A 1053 -25.72 -9.53 21.17
N ALA A 1054 -24.91 -9.29 20.14
CA ALA A 1054 -24.17 -8.04 19.98
C ALA A 1054 -25.10 -6.83 19.93
N THR A 1055 -26.22 -6.94 19.22
CA THR A 1055 -27.21 -5.86 19.15
C THR A 1055 -27.92 -5.67 20.49
N ASP A 1056 -28.28 -6.73 21.20
CA ASP A 1056 -28.93 -6.64 22.51
C ASP A 1056 -27.99 -6.00 23.54
N LEU A 1057 -26.70 -6.38 23.51
CA LEU A 1057 -25.66 -5.76 24.32
C LEU A 1057 -25.47 -4.27 23.99
N PHE A 1058 -25.54 -3.92 22.70
CA PHE A 1058 -25.54 -2.52 22.26
C PHE A 1058 -26.71 -1.75 22.88
N PHE A 1059 -27.95 -2.28 22.84
CA PHE A 1059 -29.10 -1.65 23.50
C PHE A 1059 -28.93 -1.56 25.02
N TYR A 1060 -28.36 -2.56 25.68
CA TYR A 1060 -28.04 -2.52 27.12
C TYR A 1060 -27.05 -1.40 27.45
N VAL A 1061 -26.04 -1.20 26.59
CA VAL A 1061 -25.05 -0.12 26.71
C VAL A 1061 -25.65 1.25 26.38
N LEU A 1062 -26.69 1.32 25.56
CA LEU A 1062 -27.39 2.59 25.31
C LEU A 1062 -28.42 2.94 26.38
N GLY A 1063 -29.13 1.96 26.96
CA GLY A 1063 -30.34 2.21 27.75
C GLY A 1063 -30.20 3.25 28.88
N PRO A 1064 -29.17 3.17 29.74
CA PRO A 1064 -28.94 4.20 30.76
C PRO A 1064 -28.48 5.60 30.29
N ILE A 1065 -28.24 5.80 28.98
CA ILE A 1065 -27.84 7.10 28.44
C ILE A 1065 -29.12 7.90 28.14
N LYS A 1066 -29.35 8.99 28.89
CA LYS A 1066 -30.55 9.83 28.77
C LYS A 1066 -30.52 10.74 27.54
N ASP A 1067 -29.34 11.26 27.21
CA ASP A 1067 -29.11 12.12 26.04
C ASP A 1067 -28.60 11.30 24.84
N ARG A 1068 -28.40 11.95 23.68
CA ARG A 1068 -27.87 11.25 22.49
C ARG A 1068 -26.48 10.65 22.82
N PRO A 1069 -26.29 9.33 22.62
CA PRO A 1069 -25.05 8.65 23.01
C PRO A 1069 -23.86 9.08 22.16
N THR A 1070 -22.72 9.30 22.82
CA THR A 1070 -21.41 9.55 22.19
C THR A 1070 -20.60 8.26 22.06
N ASN A 1071 -19.67 8.21 21.12
CA ASN A 1071 -18.77 7.06 20.94
C ASN A 1071 -17.98 6.76 22.23
N LYS A 1072 -17.55 7.82 22.95
CA LYS A 1072 -16.81 7.69 24.21
C LYS A 1072 -17.65 7.07 25.33
N GLN A 1073 -18.92 7.46 25.47
CA GLN A 1073 -19.82 6.88 26.47
C GLN A 1073 -20.05 5.38 26.20
N ILE A 1074 -20.21 5.00 24.93
CA ILE A 1074 -20.37 3.61 24.52
C ILE A 1074 -19.11 2.81 24.86
N ILE A 1075 -17.91 3.30 24.48
CA ILE A 1075 -16.63 2.67 24.77
C ILE A 1075 -16.45 2.48 26.28
N ALA A 1076 -16.59 3.56 27.07
CA ALA A 1076 -16.35 3.52 28.52
C ALA A 1076 -17.25 2.50 29.23
N ARG A 1077 -18.51 2.38 28.79
CA ARG A 1077 -19.45 1.41 29.36
C ARG A 1077 -19.12 -0.03 29.00
N LEU A 1078 -18.64 -0.28 27.78
CA LEU A 1078 -18.18 -1.61 27.37
C LEU A 1078 -16.89 -2.01 28.09
N GLU A 1079 -15.94 -1.08 28.25
CA GLU A 1079 -14.68 -1.31 28.96
C GLU A 1079 -14.88 -1.52 30.47
N ALA A 1080 -15.98 -1.01 31.03
CA ALA A 1080 -16.34 -1.20 32.43
C ALA A 1080 -16.96 -2.58 32.74
N ILE A 1081 -17.29 -3.39 31.72
CA ILE A 1081 -17.88 -4.72 31.92
C ILE A 1081 -16.83 -5.65 32.54
N LYS A 1082 -17.07 -6.05 33.79
CA LYS A 1082 -16.29 -7.04 34.53
C LYS A 1082 -17.23 -8.06 35.14
N ASP A 1083 -16.97 -9.34 34.91
CA ASP A 1083 -17.73 -10.47 35.47
C ASP A 1083 -19.26 -10.30 35.38
N LEU A 1084 -19.75 -9.78 34.26
CA LEU A 1084 -21.16 -9.53 34.04
C LEU A 1084 -21.86 -10.80 33.57
N ASP A 1085 -22.82 -11.29 34.35
CA ASP A 1085 -23.81 -12.27 33.87
C ASP A 1085 -24.85 -11.56 33.00
N TYR A 1086 -24.58 -11.50 31.71
CA TYR A 1086 -25.47 -10.94 30.72
C TYR A 1086 -26.44 -11.99 30.20
N LYS A 1087 -27.56 -12.16 30.92
CA LYS A 1087 -28.66 -13.08 30.53
C LYS A 1087 -28.16 -14.52 30.31
N GLY A 1088 -27.26 -14.98 31.17
CA GLY A 1088 -26.63 -16.30 31.12
C GLY A 1088 -25.27 -16.34 30.41
N LEU A 1089 -24.86 -15.26 29.73
CA LEU A 1089 -23.51 -15.15 29.14
C LEU A 1089 -22.58 -14.41 30.10
N GLN A 1090 -21.45 -15.03 30.42
CA GLN A 1090 -20.40 -14.39 31.20
C GLN A 1090 -19.57 -13.48 30.30
N LEU A 1091 -19.66 -12.16 30.52
CA LEU A 1091 -18.91 -11.14 29.79
C LEU A 1091 -17.87 -10.50 30.71
N ASN A 1092 -16.63 -10.41 30.22
CA ASN A 1092 -15.54 -9.76 30.93
C ASN A 1092 -14.63 -9.05 29.91
N PHE A 1093 -14.48 -7.74 30.03
CA PHE A 1093 -13.65 -6.99 29.11
C PHE A 1093 -12.16 -7.28 29.35
N ASN A 1094 -11.50 -7.87 28.35
CA ASN A 1094 -10.05 -8.03 28.33
C ASN A 1094 -9.43 -6.78 27.68
N PRO A 1095 -8.63 -5.97 28.40
CA PRO A 1095 -8.03 -4.75 27.85
C PRO A 1095 -6.92 -5.02 26.83
N GLU A 1096 -6.24 -6.16 26.90
CA GLU A 1096 -5.17 -6.51 25.96
C GLU A 1096 -5.74 -6.91 24.60
N GLU A 1097 -6.81 -7.71 24.56
CA GLU A 1097 -7.46 -8.16 23.32
C GLU A 1097 -8.70 -7.34 22.93
N ARG A 1098 -9.10 -6.37 23.77
CA ARG A 1098 -10.31 -5.55 23.62
C ARG A 1098 -11.58 -6.36 23.35
N THR A 1099 -11.74 -7.48 24.05
CA THR A 1099 -12.75 -8.53 23.80
C THR A 1099 -13.58 -8.83 25.04
N LEU A 1100 -14.88 -9.09 24.88
CA LEU A 1100 -15.81 -9.33 25.99
C LEU A 1100 -16.10 -10.81 26.26
N LEU A 1101 -16.19 -11.65 25.23
CA LEU A 1101 -16.53 -13.08 25.36
C LEU A 1101 -15.29 -13.95 25.18
N HIS A 1102 -15.01 -14.77 26.19
CA HIS A 1102 -13.84 -15.68 26.25
C HIS A 1102 -14.24 -17.16 26.18
N SER A 1103 -15.43 -17.43 25.65
CA SER A 1103 -15.96 -18.79 25.47
C SER A 1103 -15.98 -19.17 24.00
N ILE A 1104 -15.65 -20.43 23.73
CA ILE A 1104 -15.77 -21.05 22.41
C ILE A 1104 -16.59 -22.33 22.59
N TRP A 1105 -17.49 -22.60 21.67
CA TRP A 1105 -18.25 -23.84 21.61
C TRP A 1105 -17.79 -24.65 20.41
N LEU A 1106 -17.58 -25.94 20.58
CA LEU A 1106 -17.31 -26.85 19.48
C LEU A 1106 -18.60 -27.58 19.12
N ASP A 1107 -19.07 -27.38 17.89
CA ASP A 1107 -20.11 -28.20 17.31
C ASP A 1107 -19.48 -29.48 16.77
N THR A 1108 -19.77 -30.60 17.43
CA THR A 1108 -19.28 -31.93 17.06
C THR A 1108 -20.29 -32.71 16.23
N GLY A 1109 -21.41 -32.09 15.85
CA GLY A 1109 -22.58 -32.74 15.25
C GLY A 1109 -23.57 -33.31 16.28
N ALA A 1110 -23.21 -33.30 17.57
CA ALA A 1110 -24.11 -33.66 18.66
C ALA A 1110 -25.06 -32.50 19.04
N PRO A 1111 -26.26 -32.78 19.61
CA PRO A 1111 -27.18 -31.74 20.10
C PRO A 1111 -26.58 -30.82 21.16
N GLU A 1112 -25.65 -31.36 21.96
CA GLU A 1112 -24.92 -30.64 22.99
C GLU A 1112 -23.53 -30.23 22.47
N TRP A 1113 -23.24 -28.93 22.51
CA TRP A 1113 -21.94 -28.40 22.09
C TRP A 1113 -20.98 -28.35 23.26
N ILE A 1114 -19.70 -28.64 22.99
CA ILE A 1114 -18.66 -28.63 24.02
C ILE A 1114 -18.23 -27.17 24.24
N GLN A 1115 -18.54 -26.61 25.41
CA GLN A 1115 -18.02 -25.30 25.78
C GLN A 1115 -16.59 -25.41 26.30
N LEU A 1116 -15.70 -24.61 25.72
CA LEU A 1116 -14.32 -24.42 26.13
C LEU A 1116 -14.15 -22.99 26.64
N LYS A 1117 -13.63 -22.85 27.86
CA LYS A 1117 -13.18 -21.56 28.38
C LYS A 1117 -11.76 -21.30 27.90
N VAL A 1118 -11.54 -20.13 27.33
CA VAL A 1118 -10.22 -19.72 26.83
C VAL A 1118 -9.58 -18.85 27.91
N ASN A 1119 -8.85 -19.49 28.83
CA ASN A 1119 -7.89 -18.85 29.73
C ASN A 1119 -6.56 -19.60 29.63
#